data_AF-A0A815ITT8-F1
#
_entry.id   AF-A0A815ITT8-F1
#
_cell.length_a   1.000
_cell.length_b   1.000
_cell.length_c   1.000
_cell.angle_alpha   90.00
_cell.angle_beta   90.00
_cell.angle_gamma   90.00
#
_symmetry.space_group_name_H-M   'P 1'
#
loop_
_entity.id
_entity.type
_entity.pdbx_description
1 polymer ?
#
loop_
_entity_poly.entity_id
_entity_poly.type
_entity_poly.pdbx_seq_one_letter_code
_entity_poly.pdbx_strand_id
1 'polypeptide(L)'
;MYLIYILQLFLLFGSTIEATHFRGGTITWKPISNSITAGSTVSIVITQTYSWTGSVITCNNSMIADQSPPINIGTKAGAGVNLTCSANCSTSDGYVGNEVPITGYCTDFSTALDLTVSQRSDIVNLTSGAYFVATFATSGGWQTLALGNSAGWSLSSLIDIRPRSDNGLINTPPVATCISYLSIPVNVQQTIQIPVLDADNDYIRCRFANGTSECAYACPPGSLPTGTTLSTSCILTITGITAGDYYLVAVQVEDFITNTSTTSLSSISLQFLIYVYATTTCTLKPLLLADINSGVCQGVQVGVNFTMTFTAVNRCGSERTIIDIATLSFPIIIKSTLVQNTVNASLWSMNMSWIPTASQVGSQVFCAIASDNASVQSDQYCITFFVGLTSIPLCPGVTTASTTTTTTITTTQTSTTLMDETSQQNLQNSTEAITTMNITSSANVETSMLINSSVSSSTVKPNNTINLPLIIGLSLLGLALAVCCSICCWWFLFGCKRRRQRRKTSDDLEYCFVRSPTNGNSHRQLFSGKNQHEKNELRQGSSVTVVNYPPISSDVTVTRINQRDNTLIDNKDNVRSKQLSGKSIDSLHHSNSSAYAQVIDRQDNITKTSNNNFVHIRSALQDSSDLITFSSSSAPTSAKKNHFTFMKLPRLTKSSIEPHPSTSIIDNRTQSNEIQRSDFNNSKENKRTRQALSSVSIRRIKRSSSAGPSPSTHIIPRETKRKMTKSLAENLSKSARKILDYFLNDLQSNGSYRTEAKDLACYFKSPMMFINAGYEKQANNILDYIKNTFLFNGDFLTTIDKKSDQPEYIEYWIYTNGWIIAYNYLNAYSYDNGGYLTNKINTNNNGITDILTTAHLGLLQLERGNIERAIKAGNYLLKVFEKQSDLTNGLYLRLNKDNNLITNYSSEMSWAYIVRKNEPQQAYFMIGYPIGFLVLLYEKTIDKNFLNGAKDYMNFALTCNEHIYSSNMSHKLAWATALLYKHDDTLKEKYLSIIEKMTNSLINQQSEQGIFPGSINSSYDQSAEIAFWFLEIVHILNEQ
;
A
#
# COMPACT_ATOMS: atom_id res chain seq x y z
N MET A 1 -33.91 38.37 50.44
CA MET A 1 -34.54 37.64 49.31
C MET A 1 -34.16 38.23 47.95
N TYR A 2 -34.47 39.49 47.63
CA TYR A 2 -34.18 40.05 46.29
C TYR A 2 -32.72 39.82 45.82
N LEU A 3 -31.73 40.07 46.70
CA LEU A 3 -30.32 39.80 46.42
C LEU A 3 -30.01 38.30 46.15
N ILE A 4 -30.72 37.38 46.81
CA ILE A 4 -30.59 35.93 46.59
C ILE A 4 -31.25 35.52 45.27
N TYR A 5 -32.36 36.16 44.89
CA TYR A 5 -33.00 35.93 43.60
C TYR A 5 -32.13 36.47 42.45
N ILE A 6 -31.45 37.60 42.64
CA ILE A 6 -30.42 38.12 41.72
C ILE A 6 -29.21 37.18 41.66
N LEU A 7 -28.75 36.63 42.80
CA LEU A 7 -27.67 35.64 42.82
C LEU A 7 -28.07 34.33 42.11
N GLN A 8 -29.32 33.88 42.28
CA GLN A 8 -29.87 32.73 41.58
C GLN A 8 -30.06 32.99 40.09
N LEU A 9 -30.44 34.21 39.67
CA LEU A 9 -30.37 34.60 38.26
C LEU A 9 -28.92 34.59 37.77
N PHE A 10 -27.96 35.13 38.51
CA PHE A 10 -26.54 35.10 38.12
C PHE A 10 -25.95 33.69 38.05
N LEU A 11 -26.49 32.72 38.80
CA LEU A 11 -26.13 31.31 38.70
C LEU A 11 -26.88 30.57 37.57
N LEU A 12 -28.09 31.02 37.20
CA LEU A 12 -28.87 30.48 36.07
C LEU A 12 -28.48 31.09 34.70
N PHE A 13 -27.96 32.31 34.68
CA PHE A 13 -27.27 32.93 33.54
C PHE A 13 -25.75 32.70 33.57
N GLY A 14 -25.24 32.14 34.69
CA GLY A 14 -23.87 31.65 34.84
C GLY A 14 -23.65 30.29 34.18
N SER A 15 -24.69 29.68 33.59
CA SER A 15 -24.49 28.63 32.59
C SER A 15 -23.83 29.25 31.36
N THR A 16 -22.52 29.05 31.22
CA THR A 16 -21.94 28.96 29.88
C THR A 16 -22.73 27.87 29.15
N ILE A 17 -23.49 28.24 28.13
CA ILE A 17 -24.03 27.26 27.17
C ILE A 17 -22.85 26.86 26.30
N GLU A 18 -21.97 26.04 26.87
CA GLU A 18 -20.98 25.28 26.14
C GLU A 18 -21.73 24.24 25.33
N ALA A 19 -22.19 24.67 24.15
CA ALA A 19 -22.72 23.75 23.16
C ALA A 19 -21.66 22.67 22.92
N THR A 20 -22.03 21.40 23.04
CA THR A 20 -21.11 20.28 22.85
C THR A 20 -20.98 20.04 21.36
N HIS A 21 -20.00 20.70 20.72
CA HIS A 21 -20.00 20.93 19.27
C HIS A 21 -18.68 20.63 18.57
N PHE A 22 -17.53 20.65 19.24
CA PHE A 22 -16.26 20.23 18.65
C PHE A 22 -16.14 18.70 18.64
N ARG A 23 -15.68 18.14 17.52
CA ARG A 23 -15.52 16.68 17.32
C ARG A 23 -14.10 16.26 16.92
N GLY A 24 -13.13 17.15 16.97
CA GLY A 24 -11.73 16.90 16.58
C GLY A 24 -11.32 17.62 15.29
N GLY A 25 -10.13 17.32 14.79
CA GLY A 25 -9.55 17.99 13.63
C GLY A 25 -8.06 17.68 13.43
N THR A 26 -7.45 18.37 12.48
CA THR A 26 -6.02 18.30 12.15
C THR A 26 -5.51 19.67 11.69
N ILE A 27 -4.24 19.95 11.97
CA ILE A 27 -3.56 21.18 11.56
C ILE A 27 -2.25 20.78 10.88
N THR A 28 -2.20 20.90 9.56
CA THR A 28 -1.03 20.60 8.73
C THR A 28 -0.40 21.88 8.20
N TRP A 29 0.85 21.79 7.76
CA TRP A 29 1.51 22.83 6.98
C TRP A 29 2.33 22.20 5.86
N LYS A 30 2.75 22.98 4.86
CA LYS A 30 3.74 22.55 3.85
C LYS A 30 4.47 23.75 3.25
N PRO A 31 5.76 23.63 2.87
CA PRO A 31 6.41 24.66 2.04
C PRO A 31 5.73 24.77 0.68
N ILE A 32 5.73 25.98 0.09
CA ILE A 32 5.37 26.19 -1.33
C ILE A 32 6.57 25.82 -2.23
N SER A 33 7.80 25.99 -1.72
CA SER A 33 9.02 25.47 -2.33
C SER A 33 10.02 25.10 -1.24
N ASN A 34 10.65 23.93 -1.38
CA ASN A 34 11.54 23.36 -0.36
C ASN A 34 12.97 23.93 -0.40
N SER A 35 13.33 24.67 -1.45
CA SER A 35 14.66 25.26 -1.61
C SER A 35 14.79 26.58 -0.85
N ILE A 36 15.77 26.68 0.06
CA ILE A 36 16.11 27.91 0.80
C ILE A 36 17.28 28.65 0.13
N THR A 37 17.24 29.99 0.16
CA THR A 37 18.43 30.84 0.08
C THR A 37 18.67 31.47 1.46
N ALA A 38 19.90 31.51 1.94
CA ALA A 38 20.19 32.03 3.28
C ALA A 38 19.67 33.49 3.44
N GLY A 39 18.78 33.71 4.42
CA GLY A 39 18.15 35.01 4.67
C GLY A 39 16.91 35.33 3.84
N SER A 40 16.38 34.40 3.03
CA SER A 40 15.11 34.61 2.31
C SER A 40 13.89 34.37 3.20
N THR A 41 12.78 35.05 2.89
CA THR A 41 11.45 34.65 3.36
C THR A 41 10.99 33.37 2.67
N VAL A 42 10.44 32.42 3.42
CA VAL A 42 9.84 31.16 2.99
C VAL A 42 8.33 31.29 3.08
N SER A 43 7.62 30.95 1.99
CA SER A 43 6.16 30.83 2.01
C SER A 43 5.75 29.39 2.33
N ILE A 44 4.95 29.21 3.38
CA ILE A 44 4.27 27.95 3.71
C ILE A 44 2.75 28.10 3.50
N VAL A 45 2.07 26.99 3.24
CA VAL A 45 0.61 26.89 3.38
C VAL A 45 0.32 26.22 4.72
N ILE A 46 -0.49 26.84 5.58
CA ILE A 46 -1.06 26.19 6.77
C ILE A 46 -2.49 25.78 6.43
N THR A 47 -2.84 24.51 6.65
CA THR A 47 -4.18 23.97 6.43
C THR A 47 -4.79 23.52 7.75
N GLN A 48 -5.96 24.07 8.07
CA GLN A 48 -6.72 23.81 9.30
C GLN A 48 -8.01 23.06 8.93
N THR A 49 -8.25 21.87 9.47
CA THR A 49 -9.49 21.10 9.25
C THR A 49 -10.12 20.72 10.58
N TYR A 50 -11.39 21.07 10.78
CA TYR A 50 -12.13 20.85 12.03
C TYR A 50 -13.46 20.14 11.79
N SER A 51 -13.76 19.17 12.63
CA SER A 51 -15.02 18.41 12.67
C SER A 51 -15.91 18.94 13.78
N TRP A 52 -17.20 19.08 13.49
CA TRP A 52 -18.20 19.69 14.37
C TRP A 52 -19.50 18.87 14.40
N THR A 53 -20.32 19.09 15.43
CA THR A 53 -21.67 18.51 15.54
C THR A 53 -22.62 19.26 14.60
N GLY A 54 -23.15 18.57 13.59
CA GLY A 54 -23.88 19.15 12.46
C GLY A 54 -25.19 19.86 12.83
N SER A 55 -25.84 19.40 13.89
CA SER A 55 -27.04 19.96 14.52
C SER A 55 -26.77 21.26 15.30
N VAL A 56 -25.51 21.58 15.58
CA VAL A 56 -25.07 22.86 16.16
C VAL A 56 -24.46 23.78 15.10
N ILE A 57 -23.57 23.24 14.26
CA ILE A 57 -22.93 23.95 13.14
C ILE A 57 -23.30 23.25 11.84
N THR A 58 -24.31 23.77 11.13
CA THR A 58 -24.83 23.12 9.92
C THR A 58 -24.12 23.59 8.66
N CYS A 59 -23.63 22.65 7.85
CA CYS A 59 -23.19 22.87 6.47
C CYS A 59 -24.18 22.25 5.47
N ASN A 60 -24.14 22.70 4.21
CA ASN A 60 -24.95 22.15 3.11
C ASN A 60 -24.22 22.30 1.76
N ASN A 61 -24.74 21.66 0.70
CA ASN A 61 -24.11 21.66 -0.63
C ASN A 61 -23.89 23.07 -1.23
N SER A 62 -24.74 24.07 -0.94
CA SER A 62 -24.50 25.46 -1.40
C SER A 62 -23.29 26.04 -0.67
N MET A 63 -23.24 25.92 0.66
CA MET A 63 -22.11 26.44 1.44
C MET A 63 -20.76 25.80 1.06
N ILE A 64 -20.76 24.57 0.55
CA ILE A 64 -19.57 23.90 0.01
C ILE A 64 -19.25 24.38 -1.42
N ALA A 65 -20.26 24.57 -2.29
CA ALA A 65 -20.07 25.08 -3.64
C ALA A 65 -19.59 26.55 -3.66
N ASP A 66 -20.29 27.39 -2.91
CA ASP A 66 -20.09 28.85 -2.82
C ASP A 66 -18.90 29.22 -1.93
N GLN A 67 -18.38 28.27 -1.13
CA GLN A 67 -17.43 28.49 -0.03
C GLN A 67 -17.87 29.68 0.85
N SER A 68 -19.16 29.77 1.15
CA SER A 68 -19.77 30.94 1.78
C SER A 68 -21.14 30.62 2.40
N PRO A 69 -21.51 31.20 3.56
CA PRO A 69 -20.63 31.95 4.46
C PRO A 69 -19.61 31.03 5.16
N PRO A 70 -18.55 31.59 5.78
CA PRO A 70 -17.72 30.82 6.72
C PRO A 70 -18.56 30.28 7.89
N ILE A 71 -18.14 29.17 8.49
CA ILE A 71 -18.92 28.51 9.54
C ILE A 71 -19.06 29.39 10.79
N ASN A 72 -20.26 29.43 11.35
CA ASN A 72 -20.52 30.15 12.60
C ASN A 72 -20.30 29.20 13.79
N ILE A 73 -19.16 29.34 14.46
CA ILE A 73 -18.75 28.50 15.60
C ILE A 73 -19.56 28.81 16.88
N GLY A 74 -20.32 29.91 16.89
CA GLY A 74 -21.19 30.29 18.00
C GLY A 74 -20.46 31.06 19.11
N THR A 75 -21.13 32.09 19.62
CA THR A 75 -20.55 33.11 20.52
C THR A 75 -19.40 33.92 19.90
N LYS A 76 -18.80 34.84 20.68
CA LYS A 76 -17.81 35.82 20.21
C LYS A 76 -16.44 35.24 19.83
N ALA A 77 -16.24 33.91 19.94
CA ALA A 77 -15.00 33.24 19.55
C ALA A 77 -14.90 32.99 18.03
N GLY A 78 -16.00 33.06 17.27
CA GLY A 78 -15.98 32.79 15.81
C GLY A 78 -15.39 33.90 14.93
N ALA A 79 -15.09 35.08 15.49
CA ALA A 79 -14.61 36.24 14.74
C ALA A 79 -13.40 36.88 15.44
N GLY A 80 -12.23 36.83 14.79
CA GLY A 80 -10.98 37.38 15.34
C GLY A 80 -10.22 36.45 16.31
N VAL A 81 -10.59 35.16 16.39
CA VAL A 81 -9.73 34.13 16.98
C VAL A 81 -8.82 33.56 15.90
N ASN A 82 -7.53 33.52 16.19
CA ASN A 82 -6.48 33.08 15.28
C ASN A 82 -5.74 31.85 15.82
N LEU A 83 -5.06 31.16 14.93
CA LEU A 83 -4.12 30.09 15.25
C LEU A 83 -2.89 30.72 15.90
N THR A 84 -2.83 30.66 17.24
CA THR A 84 -1.78 31.33 18.03
C THR A 84 -0.48 30.54 18.08
N CYS A 85 0.65 31.22 18.22
CA CYS A 85 1.88 30.55 18.64
C CYS A 85 1.83 30.22 20.15
N SER A 86 2.17 28.99 20.54
CA SER A 86 2.19 28.53 21.95
C SER A 86 3.58 28.20 22.50
N ALA A 87 4.55 27.86 21.64
CA ALA A 87 5.92 27.57 22.04
C ALA A 87 6.95 28.03 21.00
N ASN A 88 8.14 28.42 21.47
CA ASN A 88 9.26 28.97 20.69
C ASN A 88 8.89 30.19 19.83
N CYS A 89 7.95 31.03 20.30
CA CYS A 89 7.42 32.14 19.53
C CYS A 89 8.44 33.24 19.20
N SER A 90 9.54 33.35 19.95
CA SER A 90 10.70 34.19 19.62
C SER A 90 11.43 33.77 18.35
N THR A 91 11.24 32.54 17.88
CA THR A 91 11.77 31.99 16.62
C THR A 91 10.65 31.76 15.58
N SER A 92 9.52 32.44 15.70
CA SER A 92 8.41 32.38 14.73
C SER A 92 8.45 33.46 13.64
N ASP A 93 9.59 34.16 13.53
CA ASP A 93 9.79 35.42 12.78
C ASP A 93 8.96 35.56 11.49
N GLY A 94 8.00 36.48 11.53
CA GLY A 94 6.92 36.67 10.55
C GLY A 94 5.51 36.32 11.07
N TYR A 95 5.37 35.34 11.98
CA TYR A 95 4.05 34.80 12.37
C TYR A 95 3.32 35.59 13.46
N VAL A 96 3.98 35.93 14.57
CA VAL A 96 3.33 36.61 15.70
C VAL A 96 2.93 38.04 15.32
N GLY A 97 1.66 38.38 15.56
CA GLY A 97 1.01 39.59 15.06
C GLY A 97 0.43 39.48 13.65
N ASN A 98 0.68 38.37 12.93
CA ASN A 98 0.12 38.04 11.62
C ASN A 98 -0.58 36.66 11.64
N GLU A 99 -1.11 36.25 12.80
CA GLU A 99 -1.68 34.91 13.00
C GLU A 99 -2.90 34.68 12.10
N VAL A 100 -3.00 33.50 11.49
CA VAL A 100 -4.10 33.15 10.58
C VAL A 100 -5.39 32.86 11.36
N PRO A 101 -6.58 33.33 10.91
CA PRO A 101 -7.85 33.03 11.61
C PRO A 101 -8.16 31.53 11.64
N ILE A 102 -8.97 31.08 12.59
CA ILE A 102 -9.40 29.66 12.70
C ILE A 102 -10.66 29.33 11.90
N THR A 103 -11.48 30.34 11.57
CA THR A 103 -12.84 30.14 11.06
C THR A 103 -12.83 29.62 9.62
N GLY A 104 -13.21 28.35 9.43
CA GLY A 104 -13.18 27.67 8.13
C GLY A 104 -14.45 27.85 7.28
N TYR A 105 -14.41 27.25 6.09
CA TYR A 105 -15.55 27.11 5.18
C TYR A 105 -15.98 25.66 5.10
N CYS A 106 -17.24 25.39 4.76
CA CYS A 106 -17.76 24.03 4.65
C CYS A 106 -16.99 23.22 3.60
N THR A 107 -16.57 22.00 3.95
CA THR A 107 -16.14 20.97 2.99
C THR A 107 -17.05 19.76 3.01
N ASP A 108 -17.58 19.38 4.18
CA ASP A 108 -18.51 18.26 4.32
C ASP A 108 -19.62 18.49 5.33
N PHE A 109 -20.66 17.68 5.18
CA PHE A 109 -21.62 17.34 6.23
C PHE A 109 -22.10 15.89 6.04
N SER A 110 -22.59 15.31 7.13
CA SER A 110 -23.34 14.06 7.20
C SER A 110 -24.46 14.25 8.23
N THR A 111 -25.71 14.14 7.78
CA THR A 111 -26.87 14.18 8.67
C THR A 111 -27.02 12.88 9.48
N ALA A 112 -26.46 11.77 9.00
CA ALA A 112 -26.52 10.46 9.65
C ALA A 112 -25.55 10.32 10.83
N LEU A 113 -24.35 10.90 10.74
CA LEU A 113 -23.35 10.88 11.81
C LEU A 113 -23.44 12.12 12.73
N ASP A 114 -24.35 13.04 12.45
CA ASP A 114 -24.43 14.40 13.01
C ASP A 114 -23.09 15.17 12.91
N LEU A 115 -22.52 15.21 11.70
CA LEU A 115 -21.19 15.74 11.41
C LEU A 115 -21.26 16.91 10.42
N THR A 116 -20.47 17.94 10.69
CA THR A 116 -20.05 18.99 9.76
C THR A 116 -18.53 19.05 9.75
N VAL A 117 -17.91 19.29 8.58
CA VAL A 117 -16.47 19.54 8.48
C VAL A 117 -16.24 20.92 7.85
N SER A 118 -15.34 21.67 8.46
CA SER A 118 -14.83 22.94 7.92
C SER A 118 -13.34 22.86 7.66
N GLN A 119 -12.88 23.42 6.53
CA GLN A 119 -11.46 23.59 6.22
C GLN A 119 -11.13 25.04 5.88
N ARG A 120 -9.88 25.42 6.08
CA ARG A 120 -9.25 26.61 5.46
C ARG A 120 -7.77 26.35 5.21
N SER A 121 -7.21 27.06 4.23
CA SER A 121 -5.79 27.04 3.90
C SER A 121 -5.29 28.46 3.70
N ASP A 122 -4.23 28.83 4.39
CA ASP A 122 -3.68 30.19 4.43
C ASP A 122 -2.19 30.18 4.04
N ILE A 123 -1.75 31.14 3.23
CA ILE A 123 -0.33 31.32 2.90
C ILE A 123 0.31 32.23 3.97
N VAL A 124 1.36 31.73 4.61
CA VAL A 124 2.12 32.44 5.64
C VAL A 124 3.57 32.60 5.17
N ASN A 125 4.11 33.82 5.28
CA ASN A 125 5.50 34.11 4.97
C ASN A 125 6.30 34.21 6.27
N LEU A 126 7.37 33.43 6.37
CA LEU A 126 8.23 33.30 7.55
C LEU A 126 9.69 33.54 7.16
N THR A 127 10.55 34.00 8.07
CA THR A 127 11.99 34.06 7.81
C THR A 127 12.60 32.66 7.81
N SER A 128 13.48 32.36 6.84
CA SER A 128 14.24 31.10 6.77
C SER A 128 14.85 30.72 8.12
N GLY A 129 14.50 29.54 8.64
CA GLY A 129 14.95 29.06 9.94
C GLY A 129 13.97 29.24 11.10
N ALA A 130 12.75 29.75 10.84
CA ALA A 130 11.70 29.79 11.85
C ALA A 130 11.32 28.40 12.38
N TYR A 131 11.07 28.32 13.69
CA TYR A 131 10.80 27.11 14.46
C TYR A 131 9.86 27.44 15.63
N PHE A 132 8.61 26.96 15.58
CA PHE A 132 7.58 27.27 16.58
C PHE A 132 6.40 26.29 16.56
N VAL A 133 5.59 26.29 17.62
CA VAL A 133 4.35 25.50 17.68
C VAL A 133 3.15 26.41 17.45
N ALA A 134 2.39 26.14 16.40
CA ALA A 134 1.11 26.78 16.10
C ALA A 134 -0.02 26.01 16.79
N THR A 135 -1.01 26.70 17.36
CA THR A 135 -2.00 26.11 18.28
C THR A 135 -3.35 26.80 18.25
N PHE A 136 -4.41 26.00 18.13
CA PHE A 136 -5.78 26.44 18.38
C PHE A 136 -6.31 25.68 19.60
N ALA A 137 -6.62 26.42 20.66
CA ALA A 137 -7.14 25.87 21.91
C ALA A 137 -8.35 26.67 22.40
N THR A 138 -9.31 26.00 23.03
CA THR A 138 -10.46 26.62 23.69
C THR A 138 -10.73 26.00 25.06
N SER A 139 -11.38 26.76 25.93
CA SER A 139 -12.10 26.18 27.08
C SER A 139 -13.49 25.73 26.63
N GLY A 140 -13.93 24.59 27.16
CA GLY A 140 -15.22 23.98 26.88
C GLY A 140 -15.44 23.51 25.44
N GLY A 141 -16.70 23.23 25.12
CA GLY A 141 -17.21 23.05 23.75
C GLY A 141 -17.00 21.68 23.09
N TRP A 142 -16.30 20.74 23.74
CA TRP A 142 -16.19 19.34 23.26
C TRP A 142 -17.57 18.66 23.17
N GLN A 143 -17.75 17.78 22.18
CA GLN A 143 -18.71 16.66 22.28
C GLN A 143 -18.53 15.92 23.61
N THR A 144 -19.62 15.56 24.28
CA THR A 144 -19.57 14.81 25.56
C THR A 144 -18.76 13.52 25.42
N LEU A 145 -17.65 13.42 26.14
CA LEU A 145 -16.79 12.25 26.20
C LEU A 145 -17.18 11.37 27.41
N ALA A 146 -17.02 10.06 27.27
CA ALA A 146 -17.22 9.10 28.37
C ALA A 146 -15.98 9.00 29.29
N LEU A 147 -14.81 9.43 28.81
CA LEU A 147 -13.54 9.47 29.56
C LEU A 147 -12.76 10.76 29.19
N GLY A 148 -11.91 11.21 30.11
CA GLY A 148 -11.23 12.51 30.02
C GLY A 148 -12.08 13.68 30.53
N ASN A 149 -11.53 14.89 30.50
CA ASN A 149 -12.23 16.11 30.93
C ASN A 149 -12.57 16.98 29.71
N SER A 150 -13.86 17.18 29.43
CA SER A 150 -14.36 17.96 28.29
C SER A 150 -14.27 19.49 28.45
N ALA A 151 -13.76 20.00 29.58
CA ALA A 151 -13.64 21.43 29.89
C ALA A 151 -12.65 22.22 29.00
N GLY A 152 -12.12 21.62 27.94
CA GLY A 152 -11.33 22.32 26.92
C GLY A 152 -10.58 21.37 25.99
N TRP A 153 -10.04 21.92 24.92
CA TRP A 153 -9.24 21.20 23.94
C TRP A 153 -8.16 22.08 23.34
N SER A 154 -7.20 21.43 22.70
CA SER A 154 -6.11 22.07 21.99
C SER A 154 -5.68 21.18 20.84
N LEU A 155 -5.44 21.77 19.67
CA LEU A 155 -4.73 21.17 18.54
C LEU A 155 -3.47 21.98 18.32
N SER A 156 -2.30 21.32 18.38
CA SER A 156 -0.98 21.94 18.27
C SER A 156 -0.12 21.18 17.28
N SER A 157 0.47 21.90 16.32
CA SER A 157 1.41 21.31 15.36
C SER A 157 2.72 22.10 15.32
N LEU A 158 3.83 21.38 15.21
CA LEU A 158 5.18 21.94 15.13
C LEU A 158 5.49 22.37 13.70
N ILE A 159 5.83 23.64 13.53
CA ILE A 159 6.31 24.25 12.28
C ILE A 159 7.83 24.44 12.41
N ASP A 160 8.58 23.80 11.53
CA ASP A 160 10.04 23.89 11.47
C ASP A 160 10.49 24.05 10.01
N ILE A 161 10.89 25.27 9.66
CA ILE A 161 11.43 25.59 8.32
C ILE A 161 12.95 25.82 8.34
N ARG A 162 13.64 25.20 9.30
CA ARG A 162 15.11 25.09 9.27
C ARG A 162 15.51 24.06 8.20
N PRO A 163 16.59 24.30 7.42
CA PRO A 163 17.11 23.31 6.48
C PRO A 163 17.42 21.98 7.16
N ARG A 164 16.94 20.87 6.57
CA ARG A 164 17.24 19.51 7.04
C ARG A 164 18.73 19.20 6.93
N SER A 165 19.28 18.45 7.88
CA SER A 165 20.72 18.16 7.96
C SER A 165 21.24 17.13 6.94
N ASP A 166 20.34 16.40 6.28
CA ASP A 166 20.67 15.37 5.27
C ASP A 166 20.77 15.95 3.85
N ASN A 167 19.87 16.87 3.50
CA ASN A 167 19.68 17.33 2.11
C ASN A 167 19.65 18.87 1.95
N GLY A 168 19.59 19.65 3.03
CA GLY A 168 19.57 21.11 3.00
C GLY A 168 18.26 21.76 2.53
N LEU A 169 17.19 20.98 2.35
CA LEU A 169 15.85 21.44 1.97
C LEU A 169 14.96 21.68 3.20
N ILE A 170 13.83 22.36 3.01
CA ILE A 170 12.73 22.38 3.98
C ILE A 170 11.99 21.05 3.93
N ASN A 171 11.53 20.60 5.09
CA ASN A 171 10.74 19.39 5.26
C ASN A 171 9.31 19.50 4.73
N THR A 172 8.75 18.42 4.20
CA THR A 172 7.36 18.33 3.70
C THR A 172 6.53 17.42 4.62
N PRO A 173 6.02 17.94 5.75
CA PRO A 173 5.53 17.10 6.84
C PRO A 173 4.32 16.23 6.45
N PRO A 174 4.11 15.10 7.15
CA PRO A 174 3.04 14.14 6.86
C PRO A 174 1.64 14.75 6.99
N VAL A 175 0.73 14.28 6.14
CA VAL A 175 -0.70 14.55 6.24
C VAL A 175 -1.39 13.36 6.91
N ALA A 176 -1.95 13.60 8.10
CA ALA A 176 -2.73 12.62 8.85
C ALA A 176 -4.20 13.06 8.93
N THR A 177 -5.14 12.15 8.62
CA THR A 177 -6.57 12.49 8.53
C THR A 177 -7.49 11.31 8.84
N CYS A 178 -8.56 11.56 9.60
CA CYS A 178 -9.53 10.55 10.01
C CYS A 178 -10.92 11.18 10.21
N ILE A 179 -11.98 10.51 9.76
CA ILE A 179 -13.35 11.02 9.92
C ILE A 179 -13.84 10.81 11.35
N SER A 180 -14.44 11.86 11.93
CA SER A 180 -14.95 11.82 13.30
C SER A 180 -16.48 11.59 13.29
N TYR A 181 -17.03 10.50 13.81
CA TYR A 181 -16.39 9.40 14.55
C TYR A 181 -16.12 8.15 13.71
N LEU A 182 -15.18 7.32 14.18
CA LEU A 182 -15.12 5.90 13.82
C LEU A 182 -15.93 5.05 14.79
N SER A 183 -16.69 4.06 14.28
CA SER A 183 -17.54 3.19 15.09
C SER A 183 -16.85 1.88 15.48
N ILE A 184 -16.96 1.45 16.75
CA ILE A 184 -16.50 0.13 17.21
C ILE A 184 -17.59 -0.63 17.97
N PRO A 185 -17.61 -1.98 17.96
CA PRO A 185 -18.58 -2.75 18.73
C PRO A 185 -18.24 -2.74 20.22
N VAL A 186 -19.27 -2.65 21.08
CA VAL A 186 -19.12 -2.78 22.53
C VAL A 186 -18.50 -4.14 22.93
N ASN A 187 -17.55 -4.10 23.87
CA ASN A 187 -16.78 -5.23 24.41
C ASN A 187 -15.99 -6.06 23.39
N VAL A 188 -15.75 -5.55 22.17
CA VAL A 188 -14.90 -6.18 21.16
C VAL A 188 -13.67 -5.32 20.89
N GLN A 189 -12.47 -5.90 21.01
CA GLN A 189 -11.24 -5.21 20.65
C GLN A 189 -11.21 -4.97 19.12
N GLN A 190 -10.88 -3.75 18.72
CA GLN A 190 -10.69 -3.35 17.33
C GLN A 190 -9.29 -2.80 17.12
N THR A 191 -8.81 -2.95 15.89
CA THR A 191 -7.55 -2.41 15.41
C THR A 191 -7.85 -1.44 14.26
N ILE A 192 -7.39 -0.21 14.39
CA ILE A 192 -7.67 0.91 13.48
C ILE A 192 -6.32 1.43 12.98
N GLN A 193 -6.10 1.37 11.66
CA GLN A 193 -4.99 2.05 11.03
C GLN A 193 -5.36 3.52 10.85
N ILE A 194 -4.59 4.44 11.45
CA ILE A 194 -4.75 5.87 11.21
C ILE A 194 -4.15 6.18 9.83
N PRO A 195 -4.90 6.76 8.88
CA PRO A 195 -4.36 7.13 7.58
C PRO A 195 -3.33 8.25 7.71
N VAL A 196 -2.09 7.95 7.31
CA VAL A 196 -1.02 8.92 7.15
C VAL A 196 -0.43 8.78 5.75
N LEU A 197 -0.24 9.92 5.10
CA LEU A 197 0.52 10.09 3.87
C LEU A 197 1.76 10.93 4.21
N ASP A 198 2.93 10.50 3.76
CA ASP A 198 4.14 11.30 3.80
C ASP A 198 4.61 11.68 2.39
N ALA A 199 5.33 12.80 2.24
CA ALA A 199 5.56 13.45 0.95
C ALA A 199 7.01 13.38 0.44
N ASP A 200 8.03 13.53 1.30
CA ASP A 200 9.45 13.32 0.95
C ASP A 200 9.99 11.93 1.33
N ASN A 201 9.14 11.09 1.94
CA ASN A 201 9.33 9.67 2.26
C ASN A 201 10.29 9.42 3.46
N ASP A 202 10.06 10.17 4.53
CA ASP A 202 10.75 10.10 5.83
C ASP A 202 10.14 9.04 6.78
N TYR A 203 10.76 8.85 7.96
CA TYR A 203 10.40 7.81 8.93
C TYR A 203 9.33 8.24 9.93
N ILE A 204 8.08 8.27 9.47
CA ILE A 204 6.93 8.62 10.31
C ILE A 204 6.79 7.71 11.55
N ARG A 205 6.49 8.33 12.70
CA ARG A 205 6.09 7.66 13.93
C ARG A 205 4.90 8.37 14.60
N CYS A 206 3.85 7.63 14.92
CA CYS A 206 2.76 8.12 15.76
C CYS A 206 3.04 7.93 17.26
N ARG A 207 2.58 8.89 18.07
CA ARG A 207 2.43 8.78 19.52
C ARG A 207 1.12 9.41 19.97
N PHE A 208 0.69 9.13 21.20
CA PHE A 208 -0.42 9.88 21.79
C PHE A 208 0.00 11.35 22.03
N ALA A 209 -0.98 12.25 21.89
CA ALA A 209 -0.85 13.64 22.32
C ALA A 209 -0.69 13.70 23.85
N ASN A 210 0.14 14.61 24.34
CA ASN A 210 0.49 14.73 25.75
C ASN A 210 0.57 16.20 26.21
N GLY A 211 0.19 16.45 27.45
CA GLY A 211 0.22 17.77 28.08
C GLY A 211 -0.87 18.73 27.58
N THR A 212 -1.02 19.84 28.30
CA THR A 212 -2.09 20.81 28.05
C THR A 212 -1.98 21.50 26.69
N SER A 213 -0.78 21.55 26.10
CA SER A 213 -0.56 22.07 24.75
C SER A 213 -1.18 21.17 23.68
N GLU A 214 -0.97 19.85 23.70
CA GLU A 214 -1.37 18.99 22.57
C GLU A 214 -2.81 18.44 22.66
N CYS A 215 -3.41 18.48 23.86
CA CYS A 215 -4.73 17.86 24.12
C CYS A 215 -5.49 18.45 25.34
N ALA A 216 -5.06 19.60 25.87
CA ALA A 216 -5.66 20.27 27.04
C ALA A 216 -5.87 19.32 28.25
N TYR A 217 -7.12 19.01 28.58
CA TYR A 217 -7.50 18.13 29.71
C TYR A 217 -8.10 16.78 29.25
N ALA A 218 -8.11 16.52 27.94
CA ALA A 218 -8.67 15.32 27.32
C ALA A 218 -7.58 14.45 26.66
N CYS A 219 -6.40 14.39 27.28
CA CYS A 219 -5.26 13.62 26.79
C CYS A 219 -5.40 12.10 27.04
N PRO A 220 -5.00 11.25 26.07
CA PRO A 220 -4.74 9.84 26.34
C PRO A 220 -3.60 9.64 27.36
N PRO A 221 -3.58 8.53 28.11
CA PRO A 221 -4.60 7.48 28.12
C PRO A 221 -5.88 7.87 28.86
N GLY A 222 -5.93 9.02 29.53
CA GLY A 222 -7.07 9.43 30.36
C GLY A 222 -8.40 9.64 29.62
N SER A 223 -8.35 9.89 28.30
CA SER A 223 -9.52 9.99 27.41
C SER A 223 -9.96 8.66 26.76
N LEU A 224 -9.26 7.55 27.03
CA LEU A 224 -9.42 6.27 26.35
C LEU A 224 -9.61 5.11 27.36
N PRO A 225 -10.28 4.01 26.97
CA PRO A 225 -10.40 2.81 27.80
C PRO A 225 -9.06 2.21 28.20
N THR A 226 -8.97 1.67 29.42
CA THR A 226 -7.77 0.99 29.92
C THR A 226 -7.37 -0.18 29.00
N GLY A 227 -6.08 -0.28 28.67
CA GLY A 227 -5.56 -1.27 27.72
C GLY A 227 -5.55 -0.80 26.26
N THR A 228 -6.07 0.40 25.96
CA THR A 228 -5.90 1.04 24.65
C THR A 228 -4.41 1.31 24.38
N THR A 229 -3.94 0.98 23.18
CA THR A 229 -2.53 1.13 22.76
C THR A 229 -2.43 1.74 21.37
N LEU A 230 -1.32 2.44 21.09
CA LEU A 230 -0.98 2.99 19.78
C LEU A 230 0.44 2.55 19.43
N SER A 231 0.61 1.98 18.24
CA SER A 231 1.94 1.64 17.71
C SER A 231 2.61 2.86 17.10
N THR A 232 3.94 2.84 17.03
CA THR A 232 4.70 3.84 16.26
C THR A 232 4.30 3.87 14.79
N SER A 233 3.85 2.75 14.21
CA SER A 233 3.31 2.67 12.84
C SER A 233 1.84 3.08 12.72
N CYS A 234 1.35 3.93 13.63
CA CYS A 234 0.02 4.55 13.57
C CYS A 234 -1.19 3.57 13.67
N ILE A 235 -0.96 2.39 14.26
CA ILE A 235 -2.01 1.40 14.53
C ILE A 235 -2.56 1.62 15.95
N LEU A 236 -3.80 2.07 16.06
CA LEU A 236 -4.55 2.11 17.31
C LEU A 236 -5.20 0.75 17.59
N THR A 237 -5.10 0.25 18.82
CA THR A 237 -5.87 -0.93 19.30
C THR A 237 -6.67 -0.55 20.54
N ILE A 238 -8.00 -0.68 20.47
CA ILE A 238 -8.96 -0.15 21.45
C ILE A 238 -10.13 -1.12 21.65
N THR A 239 -10.73 -1.13 22.85
CA THR A 239 -11.98 -1.87 23.16
C THR A 239 -12.99 -0.91 23.77
N GLY A 240 -14.19 -0.80 23.19
CA GLY A 240 -15.25 0.05 23.72
C GLY A 240 -16.01 -0.62 24.87
N ILE A 241 -16.37 0.12 25.93
CA ILE A 241 -16.89 -0.49 27.18
C ILE A 241 -18.42 -0.34 27.30
N THR A 242 -18.96 0.85 27.06
CA THR A 242 -20.41 1.13 27.11
C THR A 242 -20.90 1.51 25.72
N ALA A 243 -22.03 0.95 25.26
CA ALA A 243 -22.66 1.39 24.03
C ALA A 243 -23.27 2.79 24.21
N GLY A 244 -23.05 3.67 23.24
CA GLY A 244 -23.37 5.10 23.31
C GLY A 244 -22.20 6.00 23.71
N ASP A 245 -21.10 5.43 24.24
CA ASP A 245 -19.91 6.21 24.63
C ASP A 245 -19.19 6.82 23.41
N TYR A 246 -18.63 8.02 23.64
CA TYR A 246 -17.60 8.62 22.79
C TYR A 246 -16.27 8.69 23.55
N TYR A 247 -15.17 8.24 22.94
CA TYR A 247 -13.81 8.41 23.47
C TYR A 247 -12.97 9.26 22.51
N LEU A 248 -12.07 10.10 23.05
CA LEU A 248 -11.20 10.96 22.25
C LEU A 248 -9.84 10.30 21.99
N VAL A 249 -9.57 10.01 20.72
CA VAL A 249 -8.22 9.69 20.24
C VAL A 249 -7.54 10.99 19.85
N ALA A 250 -6.49 11.35 20.60
CA ALA A 250 -5.61 12.48 20.28
C ALA A 250 -4.19 11.96 20.05
N VAL A 251 -3.63 12.21 18.87
CA VAL A 251 -2.30 11.74 18.47
C VAL A 251 -1.47 12.87 17.91
N GLN A 252 -0.15 12.71 18.03
CA GLN A 252 0.84 13.45 17.25
C GLN A 252 1.45 12.49 16.24
N VAL A 253 1.48 12.92 14.98
CA VAL A 253 2.14 12.22 13.88
C VAL A 253 3.47 12.92 13.65
N GLU A 254 4.54 12.26 14.05
CA GLU A 254 5.89 12.83 14.09
C GLU A 254 6.78 12.26 12.99
N ASP A 255 7.74 13.06 12.59
CA ASP A 255 8.42 12.95 11.30
C ASP A 255 9.95 13.04 11.48
N PHE A 256 10.73 12.23 10.76
CA PHE A 256 12.12 11.94 11.11
C PHE A 256 12.98 11.49 9.91
N ILE A 257 14.15 12.12 9.74
CA ILE A 257 15.18 11.77 8.72
C ILE A 257 15.53 10.27 8.74
N THR A 258 15.63 9.67 9.93
CA THR A 258 15.94 8.24 10.09
C THR A 258 15.10 7.59 11.18
N ASN A 259 14.94 6.27 11.09
CA ASN A 259 14.36 5.43 12.16
C ASN A 259 15.08 5.55 13.52
N THR A 260 16.35 5.98 13.52
CA THR A 260 17.18 6.20 14.72
C THR A 260 17.20 7.65 15.22
N SER A 261 16.62 8.60 14.48
CA SER A 261 16.55 10.01 14.89
C SER A 261 15.73 10.16 16.18
N THR A 262 16.12 11.07 17.06
CA THR A 262 15.44 11.37 18.33
C THR A 262 14.70 12.71 18.33
N THR A 263 15.09 13.63 17.45
CA THR A 263 14.43 14.92 17.21
C THR A 263 13.56 14.82 15.96
N SER A 264 12.29 15.21 16.05
CA SER A 264 11.40 15.26 14.90
C SER A 264 11.61 16.53 14.05
N LEU A 265 11.38 16.40 12.75
CA LEU A 265 11.30 17.52 11.79
C LEU A 265 9.94 18.20 11.88
N SER A 266 8.89 17.45 12.19
CA SER A 266 7.54 17.97 12.40
C SER A 266 6.75 17.09 13.37
N SER A 267 5.63 17.64 13.86
CA SER A 267 4.69 16.99 14.76
C SER A 267 3.32 17.52 14.40
N ILE A 268 2.46 16.67 13.84
CA ILE A 268 1.16 17.04 13.29
C ILE A 268 0.05 16.47 14.19
N SER A 269 -0.74 17.37 14.78
CA SER A 269 -1.88 16.97 15.62
C SER A 269 -3.03 16.39 14.79
N LEU A 270 -3.54 15.25 15.23
CA LEU A 270 -4.81 14.68 14.75
C LEU A 270 -5.67 14.27 15.95
N GLN A 271 -6.93 14.72 15.94
CA GLN A 271 -7.94 14.36 16.94
C GLN A 271 -9.22 13.87 16.25
N PHE A 272 -9.75 12.74 16.70
CA PHE A 272 -11.03 12.20 16.23
C PHE A 272 -11.71 11.37 17.34
N LEU A 273 -13.01 11.17 17.19
CA LEU A 273 -13.81 10.40 18.14
C LEU A 273 -13.90 8.92 17.74
N ILE A 274 -13.94 8.07 18.75
CA ILE A 274 -14.42 6.69 18.67
C ILE A 274 -15.81 6.63 19.29
N TYR A 275 -16.79 6.11 18.56
CA TYR A 275 -18.14 5.83 19.06
C TYR A 275 -18.32 4.32 19.29
N VAL A 276 -18.97 3.95 20.38
CA VAL A 276 -19.25 2.54 20.69
C VAL A 276 -20.71 2.18 20.36
N TYR A 277 -20.92 1.27 19.41
CA TYR A 277 -22.26 0.78 19.07
C TYR A 277 -22.62 -0.51 19.84
N ALA A 278 -23.92 -0.69 20.09
CA ALA A 278 -24.46 -1.84 20.83
C ALA A 278 -24.33 -3.15 20.06
N THR A 279 -24.32 -4.30 20.74
CA THR A 279 -24.22 -5.62 20.12
C THR A 279 -25.31 -5.86 19.07
N THR A 280 -24.91 -6.30 17.87
CA THR A 280 -25.76 -6.43 16.69
C THR A 280 -26.04 -7.90 16.32
N THR A 281 -27.18 -8.18 15.66
CA THR A 281 -27.50 -9.51 15.09
C THR A 281 -26.54 -9.90 13.98
N CYS A 282 -26.30 -8.98 13.04
CA CYS A 282 -25.26 -9.09 12.02
C CYS A 282 -23.99 -8.36 12.46
N THR A 283 -22.84 -9.02 12.38
CA THR A 283 -21.51 -8.47 12.73
C THR A 283 -20.67 -8.06 11.51
N LEU A 284 -21.20 -8.21 10.29
CA LEU A 284 -20.52 -7.84 9.06
C LEU A 284 -20.63 -6.32 8.83
N LYS A 285 -19.49 -5.63 8.79
CA LYS A 285 -19.41 -4.23 8.34
C LYS A 285 -20.01 -4.06 6.93
N PRO A 286 -20.57 -2.89 6.56
CA PRO A 286 -20.67 -2.49 5.15
C PRO A 286 -19.35 -2.65 4.40
N LEU A 287 -19.39 -2.94 3.11
CA LEU A 287 -18.21 -2.90 2.22
C LEU A 287 -18.31 -1.67 1.33
N LEU A 288 -17.34 -0.76 1.42
CA LEU A 288 -17.26 0.43 0.58
C LEU A 288 -16.28 0.19 -0.58
N LEU A 289 -16.74 0.50 -1.79
CA LEU A 289 -16.01 0.41 -3.05
C LEU A 289 -16.04 1.78 -3.75
N ALA A 290 -15.08 2.03 -4.64
CA ALA A 290 -15.04 3.21 -5.50
C ALA A 290 -14.41 2.86 -6.85
N ASP A 291 -14.60 3.73 -7.85
CA ASP A 291 -14.02 3.56 -9.19
C ASP A 291 -12.48 3.60 -9.20
N ILE A 292 -11.86 4.14 -8.14
CA ILE A 292 -10.41 4.21 -7.92
C ILE A 292 -10.10 3.56 -6.57
N ASN A 293 -9.18 2.57 -6.56
CA ASN A 293 -8.80 1.82 -5.36
C ASN A 293 -8.30 2.71 -4.21
N SER A 294 -8.68 2.38 -2.97
CA SER A 294 -8.17 3.04 -1.76
C SER A 294 -6.65 2.96 -1.68
N GLY A 295 -6.01 4.05 -1.25
CA GLY A 295 -4.56 4.18 -1.15
C GLY A 295 -3.85 4.48 -2.49
N VAL A 296 -4.58 4.62 -3.60
CA VAL A 296 -4.03 5.06 -4.88
C VAL A 296 -4.08 6.59 -4.99
N CYS A 297 -3.13 7.16 -5.75
CA CYS A 297 -3.06 8.58 -6.06
C CYS A 297 -3.58 8.85 -7.47
N GLN A 298 -4.43 9.86 -7.61
CA GLN A 298 -5.06 10.25 -8.88
C GLN A 298 -4.62 11.66 -9.29
N GLY A 299 -3.99 11.79 -10.47
CA GLY A 299 -3.72 13.10 -11.07
C GLY A 299 -5.02 13.74 -11.59
N VAL A 300 -5.23 15.02 -11.30
CA VAL A 300 -6.42 15.77 -11.76
C VAL A 300 -6.03 17.16 -12.26
N GLN A 301 -6.72 17.63 -13.31
CA GLN A 301 -6.38 18.88 -14.00
C GLN A 301 -7.22 20.04 -13.49
N VAL A 302 -6.59 21.21 -13.33
CA VAL A 302 -7.27 22.45 -12.95
C VAL A 302 -8.27 22.86 -14.05
N GLY A 303 -9.49 23.20 -13.65
CA GLY A 303 -10.58 23.61 -14.55
C GLY A 303 -11.35 22.46 -15.22
N VAL A 304 -10.96 21.20 -15.02
CA VAL A 304 -11.63 20.03 -15.62
C VAL A 304 -12.51 19.34 -14.57
N ASN A 305 -13.80 19.14 -14.86
CA ASN A 305 -14.68 18.44 -13.92
C ASN A 305 -14.28 16.97 -13.79
N PHE A 306 -13.94 16.56 -12.57
CA PHE A 306 -13.66 15.19 -12.16
C PHE A 306 -14.89 14.60 -11.47
N THR A 307 -15.23 13.35 -11.79
CA THR A 307 -16.36 12.62 -11.21
C THR A 307 -15.95 11.21 -10.80
N MET A 308 -16.48 10.73 -9.68
CA MET A 308 -16.20 9.39 -9.15
C MET A 308 -17.40 8.84 -8.38
N THR A 309 -17.66 7.54 -8.54
CA THR A 309 -18.72 6.79 -7.85
C THR A 309 -18.17 6.11 -6.61
N PHE A 310 -18.87 6.26 -5.49
CA PHE A 310 -18.76 5.36 -4.34
C PHE A 310 -19.94 4.40 -4.33
N THR A 311 -19.69 3.13 -4.02
CA THR A 311 -20.73 2.10 -3.87
C THR A 311 -20.55 1.35 -2.56
N ALA A 312 -21.54 1.43 -1.69
CA ALA A 312 -21.65 0.67 -0.46
C ALA A 312 -22.47 -0.60 -0.68
N VAL A 313 -21.94 -1.74 -0.22
CA VAL A 313 -22.61 -3.04 -0.21
C VAL A 313 -23.07 -3.37 1.21
N ASN A 314 -24.39 -3.49 1.39
CA ASN A 314 -24.98 -4.07 2.58
C ASN A 314 -24.73 -5.59 2.58
N ARG A 315 -24.06 -6.10 3.63
CA ARG A 315 -23.73 -7.52 3.78
C ARG A 315 -24.61 -8.26 4.80
N CYS A 316 -25.66 -7.61 5.31
CA CYS A 316 -26.51 -8.09 6.40
C CYS A 316 -27.98 -8.32 6.00
N GLY A 317 -28.33 -8.16 4.72
CA GLY A 317 -29.71 -8.32 4.25
C GLY A 317 -30.65 -7.19 4.69
N SER A 318 -31.97 -7.42 4.61
CA SER A 318 -33.01 -6.39 4.76
C SER A 318 -33.22 -5.86 6.18
N GLU A 319 -32.67 -6.51 7.22
CA GLU A 319 -32.61 -5.94 8.58
C GLU A 319 -31.69 -4.72 8.66
N ARG A 320 -30.83 -4.53 7.66
CA ARG A 320 -29.92 -3.39 7.52
C ARG A 320 -30.23 -2.54 6.31
N THR A 321 -29.83 -1.28 6.42
CA THR A 321 -29.94 -0.27 5.37
C THR A 321 -28.74 0.65 5.50
N ILE A 322 -28.07 0.93 4.38
CA ILE A 322 -27.02 1.96 4.35
C ILE A 322 -27.72 3.31 4.46
N ILE A 323 -27.37 4.10 5.47
CA ILE A 323 -27.98 5.41 5.71
C ILE A 323 -27.14 6.55 5.14
N ASP A 324 -25.83 6.35 4.95
CA ASP A 324 -24.92 7.37 4.42
C ASP A 324 -23.62 6.77 3.86
N ILE A 325 -22.96 7.54 2.99
CA ILE A 325 -21.52 7.43 2.68
C ILE A 325 -20.87 8.74 3.17
N ALA A 326 -20.67 8.81 4.48
CA ALA A 326 -20.07 9.93 5.16
C ALA A 326 -18.63 10.16 4.69
N THR A 327 -18.20 11.41 4.70
CA THR A 327 -17.08 11.87 3.87
C THR A 327 -16.27 12.97 4.57
N LEU A 328 -14.98 13.01 4.28
CA LEU A 328 -14.01 13.97 4.80
C LEU A 328 -13.13 14.46 3.63
N SER A 329 -13.37 15.70 3.22
CA SER A 329 -12.87 16.27 1.97
C SER A 329 -12.36 17.71 2.12
N PHE A 330 -11.87 18.23 1.00
CA PHE A 330 -11.35 19.59 0.80
C PHE A 330 -12.36 20.43 -0.01
N PRO A 331 -12.19 21.77 -0.11
CA PRO A 331 -13.16 22.69 -0.71
C PRO A 331 -13.75 22.31 -2.07
N ILE A 332 -15.01 22.70 -2.28
CA ILE A 332 -15.73 22.65 -3.58
C ILE A 332 -15.96 21.21 -4.11
N ILE A 333 -15.93 20.19 -3.25
CA ILE A 333 -16.43 18.85 -3.61
C ILE A 333 -17.95 18.79 -3.40
N ILE A 334 -18.69 18.36 -4.43
CA ILE A 334 -20.15 18.21 -4.38
C ILE A 334 -20.53 16.73 -4.42
N LYS A 335 -21.47 16.35 -3.55
CA LYS A 335 -21.96 14.98 -3.38
C LYS A 335 -23.42 14.87 -3.84
N SER A 336 -23.76 13.81 -4.55
CA SER A 336 -25.16 13.46 -4.84
C SER A 336 -25.89 13.02 -3.57
N THR A 337 -27.22 12.90 -3.64
CA THR A 337 -27.94 12.05 -2.69
C THR A 337 -27.44 10.60 -2.80
N LEU A 338 -27.46 9.86 -1.69
CA LEU A 338 -27.29 8.42 -1.69
C LEU A 338 -28.50 7.76 -2.38
N VAL A 339 -28.27 6.80 -3.28
CA VAL A 339 -29.31 6.12 -4.07
C VAL A 339 -29.19 4.61 -3.95
N GLN A 340 -30.28 3.92 -3.59
CA GLN A 340 -30.36 2.46 -3.62
C GLN A 340 -30.50 1.96 -5.06
N ASN A 341 -29.77 0.90 -5.42
CA ASN A 341 -29.90 0.28 -6.73
C ASN A 341 -31.23 -0.48 -6.86
N THR A 342 -31.97 -0.21 -7.94
CA THR A 342 -33.33 -0.75 -8.18
C THR A 342 -33.36 -2.23 -8.58
N VAL A 343 -32.23 -2.81 -9.00
CA VAL A 343 -32.11 -4.22 -9.40
C VAL A 343 -31.52 -5.06 -8.26
N ASN A 344 -30.63 -4.48 -7.45
CA ASN A 344 -30.00 -5.13 -6.30
C ASN A 344 -30.06 -4.22 -5.06
N ALA A 345 -31.07 -4.43 -4.22
CA ALA A 345 -31.33 -3.65 -3.01
C ALA A 345 -30.19 -3.64 -1.98
N SER A 346 -29.21 -4.54 -2.09
CA SER A 346 -28.00 -4.54 -1.25
C SER A 346 -26.95 -3.49 -1.68
N LEU A 347 -27.08 -2.88 -2.86
CA LEU A 347 -26.15 -1.87 -3.37
C LEU A 347 -26.73 -0.46 -3.22
N TRP A 348 -25.90 0.45 -2.71
CA TRP A 348 -26.19 1.86 -2.53
C TRP A 348 -25.04 2.69 -3.09
N SER A 349 -25.31 3.71 -3.89
CA SER A 349 -24.27 4.50 -4.56
C SER A 349 -24.42 6.01 -4.32
N MET A 350 -23.29 6.71 -4.30
CA MET A 350 -23.19 8.17 -4.19
C MET A 350 -22.11 8.66 -5.17
N ASN A 351 -22.41 9.70 -5.93
CA ASN A 351 -21.48 10.30 -6.87
C ASN A 351 -20.83 11.54 -6.26
N MET A 352 -19.52 11.67 -6.44
CA MET A 352 -18.72 12.86 -6.16
C MET A 352 -18.46 13.60 -7.48
N SER A 353 -18.55 14.94 -7.48
CA SER A 353 -18.16 15.81 -8.60
C SER A 353 -17.37 17.01 -8.08
N TRP A 354 -16.35 17.43 -8.81
CA TRP A 354 -15.45 18.52 -8.41
C TRP A 354 -14.69 19.10 -9.60
N ILE A 355 -14.55 20.43 -9.64
CA ILE A 355 -13.69 21.12 -10.61
C ILE A 355 -12.47 21.64 -9.84
N PRO A 356 -11.27 21.05 -10.02
CA PRO A 356 -10.07 21.48 -9.31
C PRO A 356 -9.69 22.93 -9.66
N THR A 357 -9.34 23.71 -8.65
CA THR A 357 -8.97 25.13 -8.80
C THR A 357 -7.46 25.35 -8.62
N ALA A 358 -6.94 26.48 -9.11
CA ALA A 358 -5.50 26.77 -9.05
C ALA A 358 -4.97 26.90 -7.61
N SER A 359 -5.80 27.28 -6.65
CA SER A 359 -5.48 27.30 -5.21
C SER A 359 -5.40 25.91 -4.57
N GLN A 360 -5.88 24.87 -5.25
CA GLN A 360 -5.85 23.48 -4.76
C GLN A 360 -4.64 22.68 -5.26
N VAL A 361 -3.74 23.29 -6.04
CA VAL A 361 -2.56 22.62 -6.65
C VAL A 361 -1.69 21.85 -5.63
N GLY A 362 -1.20 20.69 -6.07
CA GLY A 362 -0.46 19.74 -5.24
C GLY A 362 -1.35 18.64 -4.63
N SER A 363 -0.86 18.00 -3.56
CA SER A 363 -1.58 16.91 -2.86
C SER A 363 -2.79 17.42 -2.09
N GLN A 364 -3.90 16.68 -2.20
CA GLN A 364 -5.18 16.84 -1.51
C GLN A 364 -5.69 15.44 -1.10
N VAL A 365 -6.22 15.26 0.11
CA VAL A 365 -6.67 13.93 0.60
C VAL A 365 -8.18 13.91 0.81
N PHE A 366 -8.83 12.88 0.27
CA PHE A 366 -10.26 12.61 0.41
C PHE A 366 -10.48 11.27 1.10
N CYS A 367 -11.42 11.19 2.05
CA CYS A 367 -11.79 9.92 2.68
C CYS A 367 -13.31 9.73 2.79
N ALA A 368 -13.76 8.48 2.83
CA ALA A 368 -15.18 8.08 2.91
C ALA A 368 -15.41 6.83 3.77
N ILE A 369 -16.61 6.74 4.37
CA ILE A 369 -17.11 5.59 5.15
C ILE A 369 -18.59 5.36 4.84
N ALA A 370 -18.95 4.11 4.53
CA ALA A 370 -20.35 3.69 4.46
C ALA A 370 -20.87 3.34 5.86
N SER A 371 -22.04 3.85 6.24
CA SER A 371 -22.65 3.63 7.57
C SER A 371 -24.03 2.99 7.46
N ASP A 372 -24.35 2.04 8.34
CA ASP A 372 -25.68 1.42 8.44
C ASP A 372 -26.60 2.05 9.51
N ASN A 373 -27.89 1.68 9.46
CA ASN A 373 -28.94 2.10 10.40
C ASN A 373 -28.76 1.62 11.86
N ALA A 374 -27.65 0.97 12.20
CA ALA A 374 -27.26 0.61 13.56
C ALA A 374 -25.84 1.12 13.92
N SER A 375 -25.34 2.11 13.18
CA SER A 375 -24.01 2.71 13.36
C SER A 375 -22.82 1.76 13.09
N VAL A 376 -23.01 0.67 12.33
CA VAL A 376 -21.90 -0.15 11.85
C VAL A 376 -21.31 0.51 10.60
N GLN A 377 -20.03 0.88 10.68
CA GLN A 377 -19.29 1.49 9.58
C GLN A 377 -18.47 0.48 8.78
N SER A 378 -18.19 0.80 7.51
CA SER A 378 -17.10 0.19 6.74
C SER A 378 -15.73 0.54 7.34
N ASP A 379 -14.66 -0.09 6.85
CA ASP A 379 -13.31 0.47 7.02
C ASP A 379 -13.21 1.81 6.25
N GLN A 380 -12.30 2.70 6.66
CA GLN A 380 -12.12 4.03 6.05
C GLN A 380 -11.42 3.91 4.69
N TYR A 381 -12.08 4.40 3.64
CA TYR A 381 -11.56 4.47 2.29
C TYR A 381 -10.88 5.83 2.10
N CYS A 382 -9.66 5.91 1.58
CA CYS A 382 -8.97 7.18 1.34
C CYS A 382 -8.25 7.20 -0.01
N ILE A 383 -8.27 8.36 -0.67
CA ILE A 383 -7.69 8.61 -2.00
C ILE A 383 -6.92 9.94 -1.93
N THR A 384 -5.74 9.98 -2.56
CA THR A 384 -4.95 11.21 -2.69
C THR A 384 -5.10 11.76 -4.10
N PHE A 385 -5.48 13.03 -4.24
CA PHE A 385 -5.56 13.73 -5.51
C PHE A 385 -4.36 14.67 -5.67
N PHE A 386 -3.68 14.59 -6.83
CA PHE A 386 -2.63 15.53 -7.21
C PHE A 386 -3.18 16.54 -8.22
N VAL A 387 -3.49 17.75 -7.75
CA VAL A 387 -4.09 18.82 -8.56
C VAL A 387 -3.02 19.55 -9.38
N GLY A 388 -3.31 19.77 -10.66
CA GLY A 388 -2.48 20.55 -11.57
C GLY A 388 -1.47 19.72 -12.37
N LEU A 389 -1.49 18.39 -12.24
CA LEU A 389 -0.59 17.50 -12.98
C LEU A 389 -1.30 16.83 -14.17
N THR A 390 -0.61 16.79 -15.30
CA THR A 390 -1.07 16.13 -16.54
C THR A 390 -0.53 14.70 -16.70
N SER A 391 0.43 14.31 -15.86
CA SER A 391 1.01 12.96 -15.77
C SER A 391 0.98 12.47 -14.32
N ILE A 392 0.94 11.14 -14.12
CA ILE A 392 0.67 10.50 -12.83
C ILE A 392 1.97 10.35 -12.01
N PRO A 393 2.09 10.96 -10.81
CA PRO A 393 3.11 10.59 -9.84
C PRO A 393 2.79 9.22 -9.22
N LEU A 394 3.84 8.46 -8.89
CA LEU A 394 3.70 7.39 -7.90
C LEU A 394 3.40 8.00 -6.52
N CYS A 395 2.55 7.36 -5.71
CA CYS A 395 2.39 7.75 -4.32
C CYS A 395 3.70 7.53 -3.54
N PRO A 396 4.19 8.50 -2.77
CA PRO A 396 5.04 8.23 -1.63
C PRO A 396 4.21 7.69 -0.45
N GLY A 397 4.85 7.05 0.53
CA GLY A 397 4.37 6.91 1.92
C GLY A 397 3.13 6.05 2.26
N VAL A 398 2.18 5.74 1.36
CA VAL A 398 0.88 5.15 1.76
C VAL A 398 0.99 3.75 2.39
N THR A 399 0.76 3.65 3.69
CA THR A 399 0.73 2.40 4.46
C THR A 399 -0.69 2.04 4.92
N THR A 400 -1.47 1.42 4.04
CA THR A 400 -2.81 0.90 4.35
C THR A 400 -2.92 -0.60 4.11
N ALA A 401 -3.32 -1.36 5.12
CA ALA A 401 -3.62 -2.79 4.99
C ALA A 401 -4.99 -3.01 4.31
N SER A 402 -5.02 -3.78 3.21
CA SER A 402 -6.26 -4.07 2.49
C SER A 402 -6.98 -5.27 3.12
N THR A 403 -8.17 -5.05 3.69
CA THR A 403 -8.99 -6.08 4.36
C THR A 403 -10.12 -6.57 3.45
N THR A 404 -9.78 -7.05 2.25
CA THR A 404 -10.75 -7.45 1.21
C THR A 404 -11.59 -8.66 1.64
N THR A 405 -12.76 -8.41 2.24
CA THR A 405 -13.73 -9.44 2.61
C THR A 405 -14.75 -9.67 1.48
N THR A 406 -14.32 -10.42 0.46
CA THR A 406 -15.12 -10.77 -0.71
C THR A 406 -16.21 -11.80 -0.37
N THR A 407 -17.38 -11.32 0.07
CA THR A 407 -18.58 -12.15 0.26
C THR A 407 -19.22 -12.44 -1.10
N THR A 408 -18.99 -13.64 -1.64
CA THR A 408 -19.65 -14.11 -2.87
C THR A 408 -21.15 -14.30 -2.62
N ILE A 409 -22.00 -13.58 -3.35
CA ILE A 409 -23.45 -13.83 -3.35
C ILE A 409 -23.73 -15.01 -4.29
N THR A 410 -23.95 -16.19 -3.72
CA THR A 410 -24.33 -17.39 -4.47
C THR A 410 -25.85 -17.49 -4.55
N THR A 411 -26.42 -17.12 -5.69
CA THR A 411 -27.87 -17.28 -5.97
C THR A 411 -28.20 -18.74 -6.26
N THR A 412 -28.43 -19.55 -5.22
CA THR A 412 -28.85 -20.95 -5.37
C THR A 412 -30.30 -21.03 -5.86
N GLN A 413 -30.51 -21.20 -7.16
CA GLN A 413 -31.79 -21.69 -7.69
C GLN A 413 -31.90 -23.20 -7.45
N THR A 414 -32.60 -23.59 -6.39
CA THR A 414 -32.97 -24.99 -6.13
C THR A 414 -34.14 -25.43 -7.02
N SER A 415 -33.82 -25.84 -8.25
CA SER A 415 -34.77 -26.57 -9.11
C SER A 415 -34.76 -28.05 -8.75
N THR A 416 -35.64 -28.45 -7.82
CA THR A 416 -35.90 -29.86 -7.51
C THR A 416 -36.96 -30.44 -8.45
N THR A 417 -36.55 -31.27 -9.41
CA THR A 417 -37.44 -32.15 -10.17
C THR A 417 -36.87 -33.57 -10.19
N LEU A 418 -37.75 -34.56 -10.05
CA LEU A 418 -37.41 -35.97 -9.91
C LEU A 418 -37.14 -36.65 -11.27
N MET A 419 -36.65 -37.89 -11.20
CA MET A 419 -36.45 -38.78 -12.35
C MET A 419 -37.77 -39.10 -13.06
N ASP A 420 -37.71 -39.28 -14.38
CA ASP A 420 -38.15 -40.54 -15.00
C ASP A 420 -37.41 -40.77 -16.33
N GLU A 421 -37.47 -42.00 -16.87
CA GLU A 421 -36.81 -42.42 -18.10
C GLU A 421 -37.70 -42.29 -19.35
N THR A 422 -37.10 -42.24 -20.55
CA THR A 422 -37.29 -43.20 -21.67
C THR A 422 -37.13 -42.59 -23.07
N SER A 423 -36.86 -43.49 -24.03
CA SER A 423 -36.96 -43.35 -25.50
C SER A 423 -35.86 -42.56 -26.22
N GLN A 424 -35.63 -42.95 -27.48
CA GLN A 424 -34.53 -42.51 -28.35
C GLN A 424 -35.06 -41.96 -29.68
N GLN A 425 -34.09 -41.49 -30.49
CA GLN A 425 -34.00 -41.62 -31.95
C GLN A 425 -34.57 -40.52 -32.87
N ASN A 426 -33.79 -40.31 -33.93
CA ASN A 426 -34.08 -39.71 -35.23
C ASN A 426 -34.26 -38.18 -35.34
N LEU A 427 -33.93 -37.56 -36.47
CA LEU A 427 -32.71 -37.69 -37.30
C LEU A 427 -32.61 -36.47 -38.25
N GLN A 428 -31.39 -35.96 -38.47
CA GLN A 428 -30.89 -35.28 -39.69
C GLN A 428 -31.74 -34.25 -40.49
N ASN A 429 -31.07 -33.11 -40.78
CA ASN A 429 -31.06 -32.37 -42.07
C ASN A 429 -32.32 -31.54 -42.46
N SER A 430 -32.20 -30.40 -43.15
CA SER A 430 -31.03 -29.56 -43.50
C SER A 430 -31.46 -28.17 -44.06
N THR A 431 -30.44 -27.35 -44.35
CA THR A 431 -30.36 -26.36 -45.46
C THR A 431 -31.07 -25.00 -45.40
N GLU A 432 -30.25 -24.00 -45.77
CA GLU A 432 -30.52 -22.78 -46.55
C GLU A 432 -31.03 -21.47 -45.90
N ALA A 433 -30.43 -20.39 -46.43
CA ALA A 433 -30.44 -19.00 -45.96
C ALA A 433 -31.43 -18.14 -46.79
N ILE A 434 -31.12 -16.83 -46.97
CA ILE A 434 -31.78 -15.87 -47.91
C ILE A 434 -33.15 -15.36 -47.37
N THR A 435 -33.45 -14.05 -47.22
CA THR A 435 -32.67 -12.80 -47.47
C THR A 435 -33.15 -11.60 -46.61
N THR A 436 -32.30 -10.58 -46.60
CA THR A 436 -32.52 -9.13 -46.33
C THR A 436 -33.94 -8.54 -46.35
N MET A 437 -34.11 -7.47 -45.56
CA MET A 437 -34.57 -6.17 -46.12
C MET A 437 -33.64 -5.04 -45.63
N ASN A 438 -33.50 -3.95 -46.39
CA ASN A 438 -32.40 -2.97 -46.25
C ASN A 438 -32.84 -1.55 -46.68
N ILE A 439 -32.06 -0.52 -46.27
CA ILE A 439 -32.18 0.94 -46.55
C ILE A 439 -33.52 1.60 -46.09
N THR A 440 -33.67 2.92 -45.92
CA THR A 440 -32.87 4.09 -46.37
C THR A 440 -32.79 5.21 -45.30
N SER A 441 -31.87 6.17 -45.49
CA SER A 441 -31.62 7.34 -44.63
C SER A 441 -32.57 8.53 -44.82
N SER A 442 -32.57 9.46 -43.85
CA SER A 442 -32.80 10.92 -44.06
C SER A 442 -32.29 11.70 -42.83
N ALA A 443 -32.20 13.05 -42.93
CA ALA A 443 -31.35 13.87 -42.04
C ALA A 443 -32.02 15.17 -41.52
N ASN A 444 -31.35 15.79 -40.54
CA ASN A 444 -31.35 17.18 -40.08
C ASN A 444 -32.60 18.07 -40.25
N VAL A 445 -33.06 18.64 -39.11
CA VAL A 445 -33.66 19.98 -39.04
C VAL A 445 -33.07 20.70 -37.81
N GLU A 446 -32.70 21.98 -37.96
CA GLU A 446 -32.18 22.85 -36.89
C GLU A 446 -33.29 23.73 -36.28
N THR A 447 -32.97 24.43 -35.18
CA THR A 447 -33.65 25.65 -34.67
C THR A 447 -35.11 25.51 -34.19
N SER A 448 -35.64 26.35 -33.29
CA SER A 448 -35.07 27.47 -32.49
C SER A 448 -35.86 27.64 -31.18
N MET A 449 -35.32 28.41 -30.24
CA MET A 449 -36.11 29.01 -29.15
C MET A 449 -36.95 30.17 -29.69
N LEU A 450 -38.17 30.36 -29.18
CA LEU A 450 -38.71 31.70 -28.90
C LEU A 450 -39.82 31.67 -27.84
N ILE A 451 -40.09 32.82 -27.26
CA ILE A 451 -40.94 33.01 -26.07
C ILE A 451 -42.26 33.65 -26.49
N ASN A 452 -43.40 33.14 -26.00
CA ASN A 452 -44.46 34.05 -25.54
C ASN A 452 -45.46 33.42 -24.56
N SER A 453 -46.10 34.30 -23.77
CA SER A 453 -47.00 33.96 -22.67
C SER A 453 -48.48 34.07 -23.02
N SER A 454 -49.33 33.22 -22.44
CA SER A 454 -50.65 33.63 -21.94
C SER A 454 -51.14 32.67 -20.84
N VAL A 455 -52.11 33.12 -20.03
CA VAL A 455 -52.50 32.48 -18.76
C VAL A 455 -53.92 31.93 -18.82
N SER A 456 -54.12 30.72 -18.32
CA SER A 456 -55.37 30.30 -17.68
C SER A 456 -55.05 29.34 -16.51
N SER A 457 -55.91 29.32 -15.49
CA SER A 457 -55.53 28.85 -14.15
C SER A 457 -56.33 27.65 -13.65
N SER A 458 -55.63 26.64 -13.12
CA SER A 458 -56.19 25.66 -12.18
C SER A 458 -55.20 25.42 -11.03
N THR A 459 -55.52 25.94 -9.84
CA THR A 459 -54.61 25.94 -8.68
C THR A 459 -54.83 24.75 -7.76
N VAL A 460 -53.77 23.97 -7.50
CA VAL A 460 -53.67 23.10 -6.31
C VAL A 460 -52.33 23.39 -5.63
N LYS A 461 -52.39 23.86 -4.38
CA LYS A 461 -51.19 24.09 -3.54
C LYS A 461 -51.07 22.98 -2.48
N PRO A 462 -49.87 22.41 -2.24
CA PRO A 462 -49.60 21.72 -0.99
C PRO A 462 -49.44 22.75 0.13
N ASN A 463 -50.19 22.59 1.23
CA ASN A 463 -50.11 23.48 2.40
C ASN A 463 -49.04 22.97 3.38
N ASN A 464 -48.03 23.80 3.65
CA ASN A 464 -47.15 23.68 4.82
C ASN A 464 -47.07 25.03 5.55
N THR A 465 -48.16 25.42 6.21
CA THR A 465 -48.20 26.57 7.11
C THR A 465 -47.77 26.15 8.52
N ILE A 466 -46.60 26.63 8.95
CA ILE A 466 -46.17 26.52 10.35
C ILE A 466 -47.18 27.26 11.24
N ASN A 467 -47.87 26.54 12.11
CA ASN A 467 -48.94 27.08 12.95
C ASN A 467 -48.35 27.87 14.13
N LEU A 468 -47.82 29.06 13.85
CA LEU A 468 -47.18 29.95 14.81
C LEU A 468 -48.04 30.26 16.06
N PRO A 469 -49.39 30.44 15.97
CA PRO A 469 -50.26 30.51 17.14
C PRO A 469 -50.20 29.29 18.08
N LEU A 470 -49.99 28.08 17.56
CA LEU A 470 -49.89 26.87 18.37
C LEU A 470 -48.59 26.83 19.17
N ILE A 471 -47.47 27.26 18.55
CA ILE A 471 -46.16 27.36 19.22
C ILE A 471 -46.21 28.42 20.32
N ILE A 472 -46.72 29.62 20.01
CA ILE A 472 -46.92 30.69 20.99
C ILE A 472 -47.88 30.25 22.10
N GLY A 473 -48.96 29.54 21.76
CA GLY A 473 -49.92 28.98 22.71
C GLY A 473 -49.29 27.98 23.69
N LEU A 474 -48.44 27.06 23.21
CA LEU A 474 -47.71 26.11 24.05
C LEU A 474 -46.67 26.81 24.94
N SER A 475 -45.94 27.82 24.42
CA SER A 475 -45.02 28.64 25.22
C SER A 475 -45.75 29.40 26.33
N LEU A 476 -46.90 30.02 26.03
CA LEU A 476 -47.72 30.71 27.01
C LEU A 476 -48.37 29.75 28.02
N LEU A 477 -48.73 28.54 27.62
CA LEU A 477 -49.25 27.51 28.52
C LEU A 477 -48.18 27.04 29.52
N GLY A 478 -46.94 26.84 29.07
CA GLY A 478 -45.81 26.54 29.94
C GLY A 478 -45.52 27.68 30.94
N LEU A 479 -45.59 28.93 30.47
CA LEU A 479 -45.40 30.12 31.31
C LEU A 479 -46.55 30.27 32.34
N ALA A 480 -47.79 30.01 31.94
CA ALA A 480 -48.95 29.98 32.83
C ALA A 480 -48.85 28.87 33.89
N LEU A 481 -48.37 27.68 33.52
CA LEU A 481 -48.12 26.57 34.47
C LEU A 481 -47.01 26.93 35.47
N ALA A 482 -45.93 27.58 35.04
CA ALA A 482 -44.87 28.07 35.93
C ALA A 482 -45.38 29.15 36.90
N VAL A 483 -46.25 30.06 36.43
CA VAL A 483 -46.93 31.06 37.28
C VAL A 483 -47.89 30.39 38.26
N CYS A 484 -48.68 29.40 37.85
CA CYS A 484 -49.55 28.64 38.76
C CYS A 484 -48.75 27.88 39.83
N CYS A 485 -47.66 27.18 39.47
CA CYS A 485 -46.82 26.48 40.44
C CYS A 485 -46.16 27.44 41.44
N SER A 486 -45.66 28.60 40.98
CA SER A 486 -45.07 29.59 41.88
C SER A 486 -46.11 30.25 42.79
N ILE A 487 -47.33 30.55 42.31
CA ILE A 487 -48.45 31.02 43.14
C ILE A 487 -48.85 29.97 44.19
N CYS A 488 -48.94 28.68 43.82
CA CYS A 488 -49.27 27.60 44.75
C CYS A 488 -48.20 27.46 45.86
N CYS A 489 -46.92 27.50 45.51
CA CYS A 489 -45.82 27.54 46.48
C CYS A 489 -45.87 28.77 47.40
N TRP A 490 -46.23 29.94 46.87
CA TRP A 490 -46.38 31.18 47.65
C TRP A 490 -47.52 31.07 48.66
N TRP A 491 -48.66 30.49 48.26
CA TRP A 491 -49.80 30.20 49.14
C TRP A 491 -49.43 29.25 50.27
N PHE A 492 -48.71 28.16 49.97
CA PHE A 492 -48.29 27.17 50.96
C PHE A 492 -47.33 27.77 52.01
N LEU A 493 -46.37 28.60 51.56
CA LEU A 493 -45.38 29.24 52.44
C LEU A 493 -46.00 30.34 53.34
N PHE A 494 -46.96 31.13 52.84
CA PHE A 494 -47.69 32.09 53.68
C PHE A 494 -48.71 31.43 54.63
N GLY A 495 -49.38 30.34 54.20
CA GLY A 495 -50.30 29.58 55.03
C GLY A 495 -49.65 29.02 56.29
N CYS A 496 -48.46 28.42 56.16
CA CYS A 496 -47.69 27.91 57.29
C CYS A 496 -47.18 29.04 58.22
N LYS A 497 -46.81 30.20 57.67
CA LYS A 497 -46.33 31.35 58.47
C LYS A 497 -47.44 31.93 59.38
N ARG A 498 -48.71 31.84 58.97
CA ARG A 498 -49.87 32.31 59.77
C ARG A 498 -50.31 31.33 60.87
N ARG A 499 -49.87 30.06 60.84
CA ARG A 499 -50.19 29.06 61.89
C ARG A 499 -49.14 28.99 63.02
N ARG A 500 -47.88 29.36 62.79
CA ARG A 500 -46.81 29.28 63.81
C ARG A 500 -46.84 30.41 64.87
N GLN A 501 -47.88 31.23 64.90
CA GLN A 501 -48.10 32.31 65.88
C GLN A 501 -49.24 32.02 66.88
N ARG A 502 -49.83 30.81 66.85
CA ARG A 502 -50.83 30.31 67.83
C ARG A 502 -50.48 28.89 68.31
N ARG A 503 -49.48 28.78 69.18
CA ARG A 503 -49.26 27.74 70.21
C ARG A 503 -47.89 27.94 70.85
N LYS A 504 -47.84 28.82 71.85
CA LYS A 504 -46.72 28.97 72.78
C LYS A 504 -47.30 29.33 74.15
N THR A 505 -47.90 28.32 74.79
CA THR A 505 -48.59 28.38 76.09
C THR A 505 -48.59 26.98 76.69
N SER A 506 -47.87 26.83 77.80
CA SER A 506 -47.98 25.76 78.82
C SER A 506 -47.58 24.31 78.46
N ASP A 507 -46.99 23.48 79.36
CA ASP A 507 -45.97 23.66 80.44
C ASP A 507 -45.41 22.24 80.82
N ASP A 508 -44.25 22.20 81.49
CA ASP A 508 -43.80 21.25 82.56
C ASP A 508 -43.70 19.69 82.44
N LEU A 509 -42.60 19.16 83.04
CA LEU A 509 -42.40 17.85 83.73
C LEU A 509 -42.52 16.50 82.93
N GLU A 510 -41.94 15.33 83.31
CA GLU A 510 -40.66 14.95 83.99
C GLU A 510 -40.37 13.41 83.82
N TYR A 511 -39.22 12.90 84.33
CA TYR A 511 -38.84 11.49 84.67
C TYR A 511 -38.84 10.29 83.67
N CYS A 512 -37.61 9.82 83.39
CA CYS A 512 -37.02 8.45 83.49
C CYS A 512 -37.67 7.10 83.04
N PHE A 513 -36.85 6.31 82.32
CA PHE A 513 -36.52 4.85 82.45
C PHE A 513 -37.60 3.74 82.64
N VAL A 514 -37.46 2.62 81.89
CA VAL A 514 -37.08 1.24 82.35
C VAL A 514 -37.13 0.22 81.17
N ARG A 515 -36.51 -0.97 81.32
CA ARG A 515 -36.27 -2.03 80.31
C ARG A 515 -37.38 -3.11 80.20
N SER A 516 -37.41 -3.77 79.03
CA SER A 516 -37.45 -5.22 78.68
C SER A 516 -37.84 -6.29 79.75
N PRO A 517 -38.38 -7.49 79.36
CA PRO A 517 -37.50 -8.56 78.80
C PRO A 517 -38.11 -9.61 77.82
N THR A 518 -37.19 -10.30 77.10
CA THR A 518 -37.24 -11.69 76.53
C THR A 518 -38.41 -12.10 75.61
N ASN A 519 -38.20 -12.69 74.41
CA ASN A 519 -36.99 -13.21 73.73
C ASN A 519 -37.16 -13.05 72.17
N GLY A 520 -36.25 -13.42 71.25
CA GLY A 520 -35.11 -14.37 71.26
C GLY A 520 -35.53 -15.70 70.59
N ASN A 521 -34.80 -16.36 69.68
CA ASN A 521 -33.38 -16.37 69.24
C ASN A 521 -33.34 -16.86 67.76
N SER A 522 -32.27 -16.98 66.94
CA SER A 522 -30.85 -16.58 66.81
C SER A 522 -30.39 -17.14 65.42
N HIS A 523 -29.27 -16.88 64.72
CA HIS A 523 -28.01 -16.10 64.76
C HIS A 523 -27.44 -16.16 63.29
N ARG A 524 -26.40 -15.49 62.77
CA ARG A 524 -25.38 -14.47 63.15
C ARG A 524 -24.92 -13.79 61.81
N GLN A 525 -24.38 -12.58 61.64
CA GLN A 525 -23.64 -11.58 62.46
C GLN A 525 -22.19 -11.97 62.79
N LEU A 526 -21.13 -11.17 62.55
CA LEU A 526 -20.92 -9.78 62.06
C LEU A 526 -19.53 -9.73 61.33
N PHE A 527 -18.87 -8.63 60.88
CA PHE A 527 -18.96 -7.17 61.13
C PHE A 527 -18.43 -6.35 59.91
N SER A 528 -17.91 -5.13 60.13
CA SER A 528 -17.31 -4.21 59.13
C SER A 528 -16.39 -3.17 59.81
N GLY A 529 -15.40 -2.59 59.11
CA GLY A 529 -14.58 -1.42 59.52
C GLY A 529 -13.06 -1.60 59.40
N LYS A 530 -12.20 -0.56 59.55
CA LYS A 530 -12.42 0.91 59.51
C LYS A 530 -11.06 1.68 59.53
N ASN A 531 -11.05 2.92 59.00
CA ASN A 531 -10.17 4.07 59.36
C ASN A 531 -8.64 4.14 59.06
N GLN A 532 -8.21 5.38 58.72
CA GLN A 532 -6.93 6.09 59.02
C GLN A 532 -5.61 5.59 58.36
N HIS A 533 -4.86 6.41 57.59
CA HIS A 533 -4.07 7.65 57.88
C HIS A 533 -2.65 7.39 58.47
N GLU A 534 -1.60 7.50 57.64
CA GLU A 534 -0.52 8.54 57.73
C GLU A 534 0.72 8.25 56.84
N LYS A 535 1.32 9.35 56.31
CA LYS A 535 2.74 9.65 56.02
C LYS A 535 3.69 8.64 55.33
N ASN A 536 4.03 8.99 54.09
CA ASN A 536 5.37 9.37 53.59
C ASN A 536 6.68 8.90 54.27
N GLU A 537 7.49 8.22 53.45
CA GLU A 537 8.89 8.55 53.07
C GLU A 537 10.08 8.34 54.03
N LEU A 538 11.26 8.34 53.36
CA LEU A 538 12.65 8.36 53.86
C LEU A 538 13.19 7.04 54.47
N ARG A 539 14.51 6.77 54.45
CA ARG A 539 15.59 6.86 53.43
C ARG A 539 16.90 6.36 54.09
N GLN A 540 17.90 6.00 53.28
CA GLN A 540 19.33 5.79 53.66
C GLN A 540 19.67 4.57 54.54
N GLY A 541 20.92 4.11 54.41
CA GLY A 541 21.49 2.94 55.08
C GLY A 541 22.58 2.30 54.22
N SER A 542 23.86 2.63 54.45
CA SER A 542 24.97 2.28 53.56
C SER A 542 25.76 1.02 53.99
N SER A 543 26.17 0.23 53.00
CA SER A 543 27.41 -0.57 52.91
C SER A 543 28.08 -1.14 54.18
N VAL A 544 28.14 -2.47 54.29
CA VAL A 544 29.26 -3.23 54.92
C VAL A 544 29.54 -4.49 54.08
N THR A 545 30.76 -5.01 54.14
CA THR A 545 31.32 -6.13 53.33
C THR A 545 31.78 -7.28 54.26
N VAL A 546 32.33 -8.39 53.71
CA VAL A 546 33.28 -9.35 54.34
C VAL A 546 32.73 -10.67 54.97
N VAL A 547 32.95 -11.79 54.23
CA VAL A 547 33.46 -13.13 54.65
C VAL A 547 32.55 -14.29 55.15
N ASN A 548 32.41 -15.28 54.26
CA ASN A 548 32.69 -16.74 54.33
C ASN A 548 32.08 -17.77 55.33
N TYR A 549 31.81 -18.96 54.73
CA TYR A 549 31.97 -20.35 55.24
C TYR A 549 30.88 -20.96 56.19
N PRO A 550 30.67 -22.32 56.24
CA PRO A 550 29.98 -23.10 55.18
C PRO A 550 28.95 -24.16 55.73
N PRO A 551 28.88 -25.49 55.37
CA PRO A 551 27.58 -26.23 55.31
C PRO A 551 27.51 -27.46 56.27
N ILE A 552 26.47 -28.32 56.20
CA ILE A 552 26.55 -29.74 56.65
C ILE A 552 25.34 -30.64 56.24
N SER A 553 25.64 -31.84 55.68
CA SER A 553 24.85 -33.11 55.67
C SER A 553 23.45 -33.16 54.97
N SER A 554 22.88 -34.34 54.60
CA SER A 554 23.29 -35.76 54.81
C SER A 554 22.89 -36.70 53.67
N ASP A 555 23.75 -37.69 53.35
CA ASP A 555 23.47 -38.87 52.49
C ASP A 555 22.64 -39.97 53.19
N VAL A 556 22.23 -40.98 52.40
CA VAL A 556 22.31 -42.46 52.63
C VAL A 556 21.30 -43.16 51.68
N THR A 557 21.64 -44.16 50.83
CA THR A 557 22.38 -45.41 51.11
C THR A 557 22.99 -46.05 49.82
N VAL A 558 24.14 -46.75 49.95
CA VAL A 558 24.54 -47.99 49.21
C VAL A 558 24.73 -47.94 47.65
N THR A 559 25.88 -48.30 47.04
CA THR A 559 27.25 -48.64 47.57
C THR A 559 28.38 -48.52 46.52
N ARG A 560 29.53 -47.98 46.99
CA ARG A 560 30.94 -48.43 46.79
C ARG A 560 31.71 -48.24 45.46
N ILE A 561 32.80 -47.45 45.59
CA ILE A 561 34.23 -47.78 45.26
C ILE A 561 34.62 -47.78 43.76
N ASN A 562 35.68 -47.09 43.29
CA ASN A 562 36.62 -46.13 43.92
C ASN A 562 37.44 -45.35 42.86
N GLN A 563 37.80 -44.08 43.15
CA GLN A 563 39.05 -43.40 42.72
C GLN A 563 39.26 -43.17 41.19
N ARG A 564 40.08 -42.22 40.68
CA ARG A 564 40.83 -41.07 41.25
C ARG A 564 41.23 -40.10 40.11
N ASP A 565 41.57 -38.86 40.43
CA ASP A 565 42.44 -38.03 39.58
C ASP A 565 43.88 -38.56 39.57
N ASN A 566 44.54 -38.58 38.39
CA ASN A 566 45.82 -37.85 38.17
C ASN A 566 46.50 -38.16 36.82
N THR A 567 46.94 -37.08 36.15
CA THR A 567 48.22 -36.88 35.43
C THR A 567 48.85 -37.94 34.48
N LEU A 568 49.25 -37.41 33.31
CA LEU A 568 50.57 -37.60 32.64
C LEU A 568 50.91 -38.85 31.79
N ILE A 569 51.60 -38.54 30.67
CA ILE A 569 52.68 -39.29 29.98
C ILE A 569 52.34 -40.35 28.88
N ASP A 570 52.85 -40.01 27.67
CA ASP A 570 53.36 -40.80 26.53
C ASP A 570 52.72 -42.09 25.97
N ASN A 571 52.32 -41.96 24.69
CA ASN A 571 52.87 -42.65 23.50
C ASN A 571 52.81 -44.18 23.29
N LYS A 572 52.47 -44.50 22.02
CA LYS A 572 52.84 -45.65 21.16
C LYS A 572 52.12 -47.00 21.30
N ASP A 573 51.63 -47.43 20.13
CA ASP A 573 51.92 -48.67 19.39
C ASP A 573 52.00 -50.01 20.18
N ASN A 574 51.57 -51.16 19.67
CA ASN A 574 51.72 -51.66 18.30
C ASN A 574 51.01 -53.04 18.12
N VAL A 575 51.32 -53.76 17.03
CA VAL A 575 51.30 -55.25 16.85
C VAL A 575 49.97 -55.92 16.44
N ARG A 576 49.85 -56.14 15.10
CA ARG A 576 49.68 -57.44 14.38
C ARG A 576 48.48 -58.38 14.69
N SER A 577 48.05 -59.30 13.80
CA SER A 577 48.20 -59.49 12.33
C SER A 577 47.50 -60.78 11.84
N LYS A 578 47.12 -60.83 10.54
CA LYS A 578 47.10 -62.05 9.66
C LYS A 578 46.11 -63.20 10.04
N GLN A 579 45.71 -64.16 9.18
CA GLN A 579 45.98 -64.48 7.75
C GLN A 579 44.88 -65.41 7.15
N LEU A 580 44.79 -65.47 5.80
CA LEU A 580 44.26 -66.60 4.96
C LEU A 580 42.74 -66.95 5.05
N SER A 581 42.05 -67.55 4.05
CA SER A 581 42.25 -67.64 2.57
C SER A 581 41.08 -68.40 1.87
N GLY A 582 40.71 -68.07 0.61
CA GLY A 582 40.13 -69.10 -0.31
C GLY A 582 39.12 -68.70 -1.42
N LYS A 583 39.61 -68.65 -2.68
CA LYS A 583 38.95 -69.03 -3.98
C LYS A 583 37.66 -68.34 -4.53
N SER A 584 37.85 -67.67 -5.70
CA SER A 584 37.10 -67.75 -6.99
C SER A 584 35.57 -67.52 -7.07
N ILE A 585 34.96 -66.97 -8.14
CA ILE A 585 35.42 -66.69 -9.52
C ILE A 585 34.59 -65.53 -10.16
N ASP A 586 35.15 -64.82 -11.16
CA ASP A 586 34.52 -63.97 -12.21
C ASP A 586 33.52 -62.84 -11.85
N SER A 587 33.49 -61.67 -12.53
CA SER A 587 34.33 -61.13 -13.63
C SER A 587 34.18 -59.59 -13.79
N LEU A 588 35.26 -58.89 -14.21
CA LEU A 588 35.35 -57.61 -15.01
C LEU A 588 34.53 -56.37 -14.52
N HIS A 589 34.96 -55.09 -14.49
CA HIS A 589 36.12 -54.27 -14.91
C HIS A 589 35.87 -52.81 -14.37
N HIS A 590 36.78 -51.83 -14.22
CA HIS A 590 38.25 -51.78 -14.20
C HIS A 590 38.77 -50.52 -13.42
N SER A 591 39.09 -50.68 -12.13
CA SER A 591 40.25 -50.11 -11.38
C SER A 591 41.03 -48.85 -11.87
N ASN A 592 41.27 -47.90 -10.93
CA ASN A 592 42.59 -47.41 -10.42
C ASN A 592 43.62 -46.72 -11.37
N SER A 593 44.60 -45.89 -10.92
CA SER A 593 44.87 -45.18 -9.63
C SER A 593 46.01 -44.13 -9.77
N SER A 594 46.07 -43.19 -8.82
CA SER A 594 47.11 -42.16 -8.50
C SER A 594 48.56 -42.26 -9.04
N ALA A 595 49.07 -41.13 -9.56
CA ALA A 595 50.48 -40.73 -9.74
C ALA A 595 50.56 -39.23 -10.16
N TYR A 596 51.66 -38.46 -10.15
CA TYR A 596 52.85 -38.30 -9.27
C TYR A 596 53.71 -37.13 -9.86
N ALA A 597 54.26 -36.19 -9.05
CA ALA A 597 55.39 -35.27 -9.42
C ALA A 597 55.18 -34.27 -10.63
N GLN A 598 56.03 -33.25 -10.92
CA GLN A 598 56.96 -32.39 -10.14
C GLN A 598 57.32 -31.10 -10.94
N VAL A 599 57.74 -30.04 -10.22
CA VAL A 599 58.81 -29.04 -10.55
C VAL A 599 58.84 -28.35 -11.93
N ILE A 600 58.81 -27.00 -11.90
CA ILE A 600 59.90 -26.16 -12.43
C ILE A 600 59.99 -24.85 -11.62
N ASP A 601 61.20 -24.29 -11.51
CA ASP A 601 61.59 -23.17 -10.66
C ASP A 601 62.00 -21.95 -11.49
N ARG A 602 61.77 -20.74 -10.95
CA ARG A 602 62.69 -19.59 -11.11
C ARG A 602 62.40 -18.45 -10.15
N GLN A 603 63.46 -18.02 -9.47
CA GLN A 603 63.54 -16.76 -8.73
C GLN A 603 63.70 -15.58 -9.70
N ASP A 604 63.40 -14.36 -9.23
CA ASP A 604 64.49 -13.39 -9.09
C ASP A 604 64.19 -12.33 -8.01
N ASN A 605 65.25 -11.77 -7.42
CA ASN A 605 65.21 -10.76 -6.34
C ASN A 605 65.87 -9.45 -6.79
N ILE A 606 65.48 -8.32 -6.17
CA ILE A 606 66.20 -7.02 -5.97
C ILE A 606 65.15 -6.06 -5.38
N THR A 607 65.01 -5.76 -4.08
CA THR A 607 65.95 -5.26 -3.04
C THR A 607 66.84 -4.12 -3.52
N LYS A 608 66.58 -2.84 -3.17
CA LYS A 608 66.88 -2.13 -1.88
C LYS A 608 66.57 -0.61 -2.08
N THR A 609 66.62 0.35 -1.12
CA THR A 609 67.19 0.43 0.26
C THR A 609 66.54 1.59 1.07
N SER A 610 66.62 1.52 2.41
CA SER A 610 66.79 2.64 3.40
C SER A 610 65.75 3.79 3.46
N ASN A 611 65.37 4.34 4.62
CA ASN A 611 65.75 4.16 6.04
C ASN A 611 64.47 4.28 6.92
N ASN A 612 64.27 3.52 7.99
CA ASN A 612 64.91 3.59 9.33
C ASN A 612 64.77 4.95 10.05
N ASN A 613 64.43 5.05 11.34
CA ASN A 613 63.73 4.12 12.27
C ASN A 613 63.39 4.88 13.58
N PHE A 614 62.62 4.27 14.51
CA PHE A 614 62.21 4.79 15.85
C PHE A 614 61.25 6.01 15.89
N VAL A 615 60.27 6.13 16.80
CA VAL A 615 59.55 5.11 17.61
C VAL A 615 58.24 5.69 18.20
N HIS A 616 57.28 4.81 18.55
CA HIS A 616 56.06 5.06 19.35
C HIS A 616 54.98 5.99 18.73
N ILE A 617 53.67 5.71 18.85
CA ILE A 617 52.92 4.65 19.55
C ILE A 617 51.68 4.23 18.70
N ARG A 618 51.47 2.90 18.55
CA ARG A 618 50.23 2.08 18.35
C ARG A 618 49.04 2.59 17.51
N SER A 619 48.23 1.77 16.84
CA SER A 619 48.30 0.39 16.27
C SER A 619 46.91 0.13 15.63
N ALA A 620 46.79 -0.04 14.32
CA ALA A 620 46.86 -1.33 13.59
C ALA A 620 45.54 -2.16 13.60
N LEU A 621 45.28 -2.83 12.47
CA LEU A 621 44.17 -3.78 12.26
C LEU A 621 44.48 -5.16 12.89
N GLN A 622 43.57 -6.13 12.67
CA GLN A 622 43.51 -7.50 13.20
C GLN A 622 42.88 -7.62 14.62
N ASP A 623 42.08 -8.64 14.94
CA ASP A 623 41.64 -9.76 14.07
C ASP A 623 40.25 -10.33 14.40
N SER A 624 39.70 -11.03 13.39
CA SER A 624 38.77 -12.17 13.40
C SER A 624 37.71 -12.40 14.49
N SER A 625 36.52 -12.83 14.03
CA SER A 625 35.62 -13.86 14.61
C SER A 625 35.24 -13.84 16.10
N ASP A 626 33.94 -13.96 16.37
CA ASP A 626 33.51 -15.16 17.10
C ASP A 626 32.09 -15.64 16.72
N LEU A 627 31.76 -16.88 17.10
CA LEU A 627 30.57 -17.60 16.65
C LEU A 627 29.29 -17.34 17.46
N ILE A 628 28.17 -17.68 16.82
CA ILE A 628 26.85 -17.86 17.44
C ILE A 628 26.94 -18.79 18.64
N THR A 629 26.45 -18.34 19.81
CA THR A 629 25.96 -19.22 20.87
C THR A 629 24.51 -18.86 21.20
N PHE A 630 23.58 -19.73 20.84
CA PHE A 630 22.19 -19.63 21.30
C PHE A 630 22.12 -20.00 22.78
N SER A 631 21.50 -19.14 23.60
CA SER A 631 20.96 -19.52 24.90
C SER A 631 19.44 -19.32 24.88
N SER A 632 18.72 -20.28 25.46
CA SER A 632 17.27 -20.37 25.34
C SER A 632 16.56 -19.88 26.61
N SER A 633 15.51 -19.07 26.46
CA SER A 633 14.52 -18.84 27.51
C SER A 633 13.15 -18.46 26.93
N SER A 634 12.11 -19.16 27.44
CA SER A 634 10.68 -18.81 27.43
C SER A 634 10.10 -18.01 26.24
N ALA A 635 9.37 -18.69 25.36
CA ALA A 635 8.36 -18.06 24.50
C ALA A 635 7.11 -17.62 25.28
N PRO A 636 6.38 -16.63 24.77
CA PRO A 636 4.91 -16.69 24.78
C PRO A 636 4.31 -16.64 23.36
N THR A 637 3.14 -17.25 23.19
CA THR A 637 2.50 -17.51 21.90
C THR A 637 1.56 -16.39 21.43
N SER A 638 1.79 -15.84 20.23
CA SER A 638 0.73 -15.29 19.36
C SER A 638 1.26 -15.11 17.92
N ALA A 639 0.43 -15.41 16.92
CA ALA A 639 0.86 -15.46 15.51
C ALA A 639 0.71 -14.10 14.79
N LYS A 640 1.81 -13.53 14.31
CA LYS A 640 1.79 -12.30 13.48
C LYS A 640 1.46 -12.63 12.02
N LYS A 641 0.37 -12.04 11.48
CA LYS A 641 0.01 -12.15 10.06
C LYS A 641 0.84 -11.20 9.18
N ASN A 642 2.04 -11.61 8.79
CA ASN A 642 2.77 -10.99 7.68
C ASN A 642 1.86 -10.94 6.42
N HIS A 643 1.77 -9.79 5.76
CA HIS A 643 1.05 -9.63 4.48
C HIS A 643 2.05 -9.56 3.33
N PHE A 644 1.66 -10.12 2.18
CA PHE A 644 2.47 -10.16 0.97
C PHE A 644 1.95 -9.13 -0.04
N THR A 645 2.85 -8.33 -0.58
CA THR A 645 2.57 -7.46 -1.73
C THR A 645 2.77 -8.26 -3.00
N PHE A 646 2.05 -7.97 -4.07
CA PHE A 646 2.14 -8.72 -5.32
C PHE A 646 3.15 -8.10 -6.30
N MET A 647 3.70 -8.96 -7.16
CA MET A 647 4.20 -8.55 -8.47
C MET A 647 2.98 -8.49 -9.41
N LYS A 648 2.89 -7.47 -10.27
CA LYS A 648 1.80 -7.29 -11.23
C LYS A 648 2.34 -6.46 -12.38
N LEU A 649 2.41 -7.03 -13.58
CA LEU A 649 3.05 -6.38 -14.74
C LEU A 649 2.35 -5.06 -15.13
N PRO A 650 3.05 -4.12 -15.80
CA PRO A 650 2.55 -2.77 -16.03
C PRO A 650 1.45 -2.78 -17.11
N ARG A 651 0.18 -2.79 -16.69
CA ARG A 651 -0.97 -2.72 -17.61
C ARG A 651 -1.22 -1.28 -18.05
N LEU A 652 -1.26 -1.05 -19.37
CA LEU A 652 -1.48 0.26 -19.98
C LEU A 652 -2.81 0.29 -20.75
N THR A 653 -3.90 0.63 -20.06
CA THR A 653 -5.20 0.85 -20.72
C THR A 653 -5.13 2.01 -21.71
N LYS A 654 -5.36 1.74 -23.00
CA LYS A 654 -5.48 2.77 -24.04
C LYS A 654 -6.65 3.72 -23.74
N SER A 655 -6.35 4.96 -23.36
CA SER A 655 -7.25 6.09 -23.60
C SER A 655 -7.30 6.40 -25.09
N SER A 656 -8.43 6.92 -25.57
CA SER A 656 -8.66 7.23 -26.98
C SER A 656 -7.74 8.34 -27.49
N ILE A 657 -7.15 8.12 -28.67
CA ILE A 657 -6.54 9.17 -29.48
C ILE A 657 -7.54 9.53 -30.58
N GLU A 658 -8.11 10.73 -30.52
CA GLU A 658 -8.74 11.40 -31.65
C GLU A 658 -8.06 12.78 -31.89
N PRO A 659 -8.14 13.34 -33.11
CA PRO A 659 -7.09 14.20 -33.63
C PRO A 659 -7.12 15.64 -33.12
N HIS A 660 -5.96 16.30 -33.16
CA HIS A 660 -5.82 17.72 -32.87
C HIS A 660 -6.77 18.59 -33.71
N PRO A 661 -7.60 19.45 -33.10
CA PRO A 661 -8.14 20.61 -33.79
C PRO A 661 -7.02 21.64 -33.99
N SER A 662 -6.82 22.08 -35.24
CA SER A 662 -5.92 23.18 -35.55
C SER A 662 -6.56 24.53 -35.18
N THR A 663 -5.89 25.33 -34.36
CA THR A 663 -6.32 26.70 -34.08
C THR A 663 -6.10 27.59 -35.30
N SER A 664 -7.19 27.97 -35.97
CA SER A 664 -7.18 29.00 -37.00
C SER A 664 -6.99 30.38 -36.37
N ILE A 665 -5.97 31.11 -36.82
CA ILE A 665 -5.91 32.57 -36.66
C ILE A 665 -6.69 33.17 -37.82
N ILE A 666 -7.60 34.10 -37.52
CA ILE A 666 -8.37 34.84 -38.52
C ILE A 666 -7.50 35.97 -39.06
N ASP A 667 -7.25 35.98 -40.37
CA ASP A 667 -7.01 37.22 -41.11
C ASP A 667 -7.50 37.11 -42.57
N ASN A 668 -7.39 38.21 -43.33
CA ASN A 668 -8.41 38.60 -44.29
C ASN A 668 -8.30 38.06 -45.74
N ARG A 669 -9.49 37.70 -46.26
CA ARG A 669 -10.08 37.87 -47.62
C ARG A 669 -9.21 37.95 -48.90
N THR A 670 -9.85 37.44 -49.97
CA THR A 670 -9.61 37.67 -51.43
C THR A 670 -8.28 37.11 -51.99
N GLN A 671 -8.29 36.21 -52.99
CA GLN A 671 -8.68 36.39 -54.41
C GLN A 671 -7.83 37.45 -55.13
N SER A 672 -7.27 37.21 -56.33
CA SER A 672 -7.41 36.07 -57.26
C SER A 672 -6.40 36.17 -58.43
N ASN A 673 -6.15 35.05 -59.16
CA ASN A 673 -5.61 35.00 -60.54
C ASN A 673 -4.13 35.48 -60.74
N GLU A 674 -3.36 35.16 -61.80
CA GLU A 674 -3.48 34.19 -62.91
C GLU A 674 -2.10 33.89 -63.60
N ILE A 675 -1.99 32.73 -64.25
CA ILE A 675 -1.30 32.45 -65.55
C ILE A 675 0.23 32.76 -65.78
N GLN A 676 0.98 31.66 -65.95
CA GLN A 676 2.08 31.36 -66.93
C GLN A 676 3.50 31.99 -66.91
N ARG A 677 4.46 31.10 -67.28
CA ARG A 677 5.76 31.29 -68.00
C ARG A 677 6.92 32.00 -67.26
N SER A 678 8.21 31.74 -67.59
CA SER A 678 8.90 30.54 -68.13
C SER A 678 10.44 30.71 -68.00
N ASP A 679 11.20 29.66 -68.37
CA ASP A 679 12.58 29.69 -68.89
C ASP A 679 13.83 29.95 -67.98
N PHE A 680 14.51 28.83 -67.69
CA PHE A 680 15.93 28.53 -68.05
C PHE A 680 17.19 29.24 -67.45
N ASN A 681 18.18 28.37 -67.15
CA ASN A 681 19.66 28.51 -67.38
C ASN A 681 20.52 29.47 -66.52
N ASN A 682 21.83 29.25 -66.26
CA ASN A 682 22.72 28.05 -66.24
C ASN A 682 24.14 28.42 -65.68
N SER A 683 24.95 27.44 -65.22
CA SER A 683 26.45 27.51 -65.13
C SER A 683 27.06 28.49 -64.05
N LYS A 684 28.38 28.63 -63.73
CA LYS A 684 29.68 27.88 -63.79
C LYS A 684 30.79 28.74 -63.09
N GLU A 685 32.03 28.33 -62.72
CA GLU A 685 32.73 27.05 -62.46
C GLU A 685 34.07 27.24 -61.66
N ASN A 686 34.50 26.22 -60.90
CA ASN A 686 35.90 25.77 -60.61
C ASN A 686 37.07 26.67 -60.09
N LYS A 687 37.71 26.21 -58.98
CA LYS A 687 39.19 26.09 -58.69
C LYS A 687 39.36 25.52 -57.23
N ARG A 688 40.08 24.43 -56.90
CA ARG A 688 41.53 24.09 -56.95
C ARG A 688 42.41 25.07 -56.11
N THR A 689 43.26 24.67 -55.13
CA THR A 689 43.74 23.34 -54.61
C THR A 689 44.05 23.44 -53.07
N ARG A 690 44.92 22.72 -52.30
CA ARG A 690 46.08 21.80 -52.52
C ARG A 690 46.43 20.92 -51.26
N GLN A 691 46.95 19.70 -51.52
CA GLN A 691 48.01 18.85 -50.88
C GLN A 691 48.76 19.27 -49.57
N ALA A 692 49.39 18.38 -48.77
CA ALA A 692 49.44 16.89 -48.60
C ALA A 692 50.25 16.55 -47.30
N LEU A 693 50.21 15.36 -46.66
CA LEU A 693 50.91 14.10 -47.02
C LEU A 693 50.53 12.88 -46.14
N SER A 694 50.32 11.71 -46.80
CA SER A 694 50.71 10.29 -46.53
C SER A 694 50.90 9.72 -45.10
N SER A 695 50.64 8.43 -44.80
CA SER A 695 50.69 7.16 -45.61
C SER A 695 49.58 6.14 -45.20
N VAL A 696 48.91 5.31 -46.04
CA VAL A 696 49.31 4.29 -47.09
C VAL A 696 49.71 2.93 -46.45
N SER A 697 49.28 1.70 -46.84
CA SER A 697 48.44 1.09 -47.93
C SER A 697 48.08 -0.41 -47.58
N ILE A 698 47.48 -1.32 -48.39
CA ILE A 698 46.19 -1.41 -49.16
C ILE A 698 46.15 -2.73 -50.02
N ARG A 699 44.97 -3.40 -50.19
CA ARG A 699 44.62 -4.64 -51.00
C ARG A 699 44.74 -6.01 -50.27
N ARG A 700 44.02 -7.12 -50.62
CA ARG A 700 43.29 -7.65 -51.83
C ARG A 700 41.86 -8.13 -51.46
N ILE A 701 40.84 -8.48 -52.29
CA ILE A 701 40.53 -8.57 -53.76
C ILE A 701 40.15 -10.01 -54.29
N LYS A 702 38.87 -10.16 -54.74
CA LYS A 702 38.23 -11.13 -55.70
C LYS A 702 38.08 -12.65 -55.41
N ARG A 703 36.82 -13.11 -55.31
CA ARG A 703 36.08 -14.19 -56.07
C ARG A 703 34.75 -14.53 -55.35
N SER A 704 33.68 -15.11 -55.93
CA SER A 704 33.06 -15.05 -57.28
C SER A 704 31.74 -15.89 -57.29
N SER A 705 30.71 -15.48 -58.05
CA SER A 705 29.40 -16.19 -58.24
C SER A 705 28.52 -16.35 -56.98
N SER A 706 27.19 -16.56 -57.04
CA SER A 706 26.20 -16.56 -58.13
C SER A 706 24.88 -15.92 -57.64
N ALA A 707 23.95 -15.59 -58.55
CA ALA A 707 22.66 -15.00 -58.18
C ALA A 707 21.58 -16.07 -57.92
N GLY A 708 20.83 -15.90 -56.83
CA GLY A 708 19.54 -16.55 -56.56
C GLY A 708 18.45 -15.49 -56.34
N PRO A 709 17.17 -15.81 -56.52
CA PRO A 709 16.09 -14.82 -56.51
C PRO A 709 15.84 -14.23 -55.11
N SER A 710 15.50 -12.94 -55.07
CA SER A 710 15.04 -12.27 -53.85
C SER A 710 13.73 -12.89 -53.37
N PRO A 711 13.56 -13.19 -52.06
CA PRO A 711 12.27 -13.58 -51.52
C PRO A 711 11.32 -12.38 -51.59
N SER A 712 10.24 -12.50 -52.36
CA SER A 712 9.19 -11.49 -52.44
C SER A 712 8.51 -11.31 -51.08
N THR A 713 8.52 -10.09 -50.55
CA THR A 713 7.74 -9.74 -49.36
C THR A 713 6.24 -9.80 -49.67
N HIS A 714 5.62 -10.95 -49.41
CA HIS A 714 4.17 -11.07 -49.40
C HIS A 714 3.61 -10.22 -48.26
N ILE A 715 3.21 -8.98 -48.57
CA ILE A 715 2.48 -8.11 -47.67
C ILE A 715 1.14 -8.78 -47.36
N ILE A 716 1.01 -9.33 -46.16
CA ILE A 716 -0.23 -9.98 -45.72
C ILE A 716 -1.31 -8.90 -45.55
N PRO A 717 -2.49 -9.01 -46.20
CA PRO A 717 -3.54 -8.02 -46.07
C PRO A 717 -3.92 -7.77 -44.61
N ARG A 718 -4.16 -6.50 -44.25
CA ARG A 718 -4.44 -6.07 -42.85
C ARG A 718 -5.57 -6.87 -42.19
N GLU A 719 -6.57 -7.27 -42.97
CA GLU A 719 -7.67 -8.12 -42.51
C GLU A 719 -7.21 -9.56 -42.20
N THR A 720 -6.39 -10.16 -43.05
CA THR A 720 -5.78 -11.49 -42.81
C THR A 720 -4.88 -11.46 -41.57
N LYS A 721 -4.09 -10.39 -41.39
CA LYS A 721 -3.28 -10.17 -40.18
C LYS A 721 -4.12 -10.09 -38.91
N ARG A 722 -5.28 -9.42 -38.96
CA ARG A 722 -6.25 -9.34 -37.85
C ARG A 722 -6.95 -10.68 -37.56
N LYS A 723 -7.21 -11.50 -38.60
CA LYS A 723 -7.72 -12.87 -38.42
C LYS A 723 -6.67 -13.79 -37.79
N MET A 724 -5.40 -13.63 -38.19
CA MET A 724 -4.26 -14.38 -37.66
C MET A 724 -4.01 -14.08 -36.17
N THR A 725 -3.93 -12.80 -35.77
CA THR A 725 -3.73 -12.43 -34.35
C THR A 725 -4.88 -12.91 -33.47
N LYS A 726 -6.13 -12.78 -33.93
CA LYS A 726 -7.32 -13.27 -33.21
C LYS A 726 -7.31 -14.79 -33.03
N SER A 727 -7.02 -15.55 -34.09
CA SER A 727 -6.91 -17.01 -34.04
C SER A 727 -5.82 -17.47 -33.05
N LEU A 728 -4.65 -16.82 -33.09
CA LEU A 728 -3.56 -17.09 -32.16
C LEU A 728 -3.96 -16.81 -30.71
N ALA A 729 -4.57 -15.65 -30.44
CA ALA A 729 -5.05 -15.29 -29.11
C ALA A 729 -6.14 -16.24 -28.59
N GLU A 730 -7.03 -16.73 -29.45
CA GLU A 730 -8.05 -17.72 -29.09
C GLU A 730 -7.44 -19.07 -28.70
N ASN A 731 -6.45 -19.55 -29.46
CA ASN A 731 -5.72 -20.79 -29.18
C ASN A 731 -4.91 -20.71 -27.88
N LEU A 732 -4.18 -19.62 -27.66
CA LEU A 732 -3.48 -19.33 -26.41
C LEU A 732 -4.44 -19.30 -25.21
N SER A 733 -5.56 -18.58 -25.33
CA SER A 733 -6.61 -18.50 -24.31
C SER A 733 -7.24 -19.86 -24.01
N LYS A 734 -7.35 -20.75 -25.00
CA LYS A 734 -7.86 -22.12 -24.83
C LYS A 734 -6.84 -23.01 -24.12
N SER A 735 -5.56 -22.89 -24.46
CA SER A 735 -4.47 -23.64 -23.82
C SER A 735 -4.24 -23.22 -22.37
N ALA A 736 -4.22 -21.90 -22.08
CA ALA A 736 -4.12 -21.37 -20.72
C ALA A 736 -5.31 -21.80 -19.84
N ARG A 737 -6.53 -21.83 -20.39
CA ARG A 737 -7.72 -22.33 -19.66
C ARG A 737 -7.60 -23.80 -19.25
N LYS A 738 -7.14 -24.70 -20.12
CA LYS A 738 -6.87 -26.10 -19.72
C LYS A 738 -5.95 -26.21 -18.49
N ILE A 739 -4.92 -25.36 -18.38
CA ILE A 739 -4.01 -25.34 -17.23
C ILE A 739 -4.75 -24.84 -15.99
N LEU A 740 -5.47 -23.71 -16.11
CA LEU A 740 -6.29 -23.16 -15.02
C LEU A 740 -7.32 -24.19 -14.53
N ASP A 741 -8.01 -24.88 -15.44
CA ASP A 741 -9.01 -25.91 -15.12
C ASP A 741 -8.38 -27.08 -14.35
N TYR A 742 -7.20 -27.55 -14.76
CA TYR A 742 -6.44 -28.58 -14.02
C TYR A 742 -6.08 -28.09 -12.62
N PHE A 743 -5.48 -26.91 -12.50
CA PHE A 743 -5.05 -26.34 -11.21
C PHE A 743 -6.24 -26.00 -10.30
N LEU A 744 -7.39 -25.58 -10.83
CA LEU A 744 -8.64 -25.38 -10.08
C LEU A 744 -9.19 -26.70 -9.53
N ASN A 745 -9.07 -27.78 -10.30
CA ASN A 745 -9.49 -29.11 -9.84
C ASN A 745 -8.56 -29.65 -8.74
N ASP A 746 -7.24 -29.50 -8.87
CA ASP A 746 -6.32 -30.00 -7.84
C ASP A 746 -6.18 -29.07 -6.61
N LEU A 747 -6.62 -27.82 -6.68
CA LEU A 747 -6.57 -26.88 -5.55
C LEU A 747 -7.56 -27.25 -4.43
N GLN A 748 -7.06 -27.28 -3.20
CA GLN A 748 -7.84 -27.49 -1.98
C GLN A 748 -8.21 -26.15 -1.31
N SER A 749 -9.22 -26.19 -0.42
CA SER A 749 -9.78 -24.98 0.23
C SER A 749 -8.80 -24.23 1.13
N ASN A 750 -7.76 -24.90 1.63
CA ASN A 750 -6.66 -24.36 2.44
C ASN A 750 -5.50 -23.77 1.60
N GLY A 751 -5.53 -23.90 0.27
CA GLY A 751 -4.46 -23.45 -0.63
C GLY A 751 -3.40 -24.50 -1.02
N SER A 752 -3.46 -25.74 -0.50
CA SER A 752 -2.59 -26.84 -0.98
C SER A 752 -3.15 -27.49 -2.24
N TYR A 753 -2.32 -28.22 -2.97
CA TYR A 753 -2.79 -29.13 -4.04
C TYR A 753 -3.15 -30.52 -3.47
N ARG A 754 -3.91 -31.36 -4.19
CA ARG A 754 -4.28 -32.73 -3.76
C ARG A 754 -3.19 -33.75 -4.09
N THR A 755 -2.48 -33.52 -5.20
CA THR A 755 -1.25 -34.22 -5.58
C THR A 755 -0.17 -34.09 -4.49
N GLU A 756 0.88 -34.92 -4.56
CA GLU A 756 2.02 -34.87 -3.62
C GLU A 756 2.96 -33.66 -3.82
N ALA A 757 2.41 -32.50 -4.20
CA ALA A 757 3.09 -31.22 -4.28
C ALA A 757 3.53 -30.74 -2.88
N LYS A 758 4.70 -31.21 -2.46
CA LYS A 758 5.34 -30.90 -1.17
C LYS A 758 6.45 -29.85 -1.30
N ASP A 759 6.95 -29.61 -2.51
CA ASP A 759 8.02 -28.64 -2.77
C ASP A 759 7.48 -27.24 -3.09
N LEU A 760 8.22 -26.20 -2.67
CA LEU A 760 7.93 -24.80 -2.97
C LEU A 760 7.76 -24.54 -4.49
N ALA A 761 8.47 -25.27 -5.35
CA ALA A 761 8.39 -25.17 -6.81
C ALA A 761 6.97 -25.36 -7.36
N CYS A 762 6.14 -26.20 -6.73
CA CYS A 762 4.77 -26.41 -7.17
C CYS A 762 3.85 -25.19 -6.96
N TYR A 763 4.25 -24.25 -6.09
CA TYR A 763 3.37 -23.19 -5.59
C TYR A 763 3.79 -21.79 -6.02
N PHE A 764 5.09 -21.46 -6.05
CA PHE A 764 5.49 -20.04 -6.02
C PHE A 764 5.07 -19.20 -7.25
N LYS A 765 4.87 -19.81 -8.42
CA LYS A 765 4.37 -19.12 -9.63
C LYS A 765 2.83 -19.13 -9.74
N SER A 766 2.16 -20.06 -9.07
CA SER A 766 0.71 -20.29 -9.22
C SER A 766 -0.18 -19.09 -8.83
N PRO A 767 0.12 -18.30 -7.76
CA PRO A 767 -0.60 -17.07 -7.48
C PRO A 767 -0.64 -16.10 -8.66
N MET A 768 0.46 -15.95 -9.40
CA MET A 768 0.53 -15.04 -10.55
C MET A 768 -0.38 -15.51 -11.69
N MET A 769 -0.35 -16.81 -12.01
CA MET A 769 -1.26 -17.41 -12.99
C MET A 769 -2.73 -17.14 -12.63
N PHE A 770 -3.10 -17.40 -11.37
CA PHE A 770 -4.47 -17.20 -10.91
C PHE A 770 -4.88 -15.72 -10.90
N ILE A 771 -4.03 -14.80 -10.47
CA ILE A 771 -4.30 -13.34 -10.51
C ILE A 771 -4.51 -12.87 -11.95
N ASN A 772 -3.64 -13.29 -12.89
CA ASN A 772 -3.76 -12.84 -14.27
C ASN A 772 -5.04 -13.36 -14.95
N ALA A 773 -5.54 -14.52 -14.49
CA ALA A 773 -6.81 -15.11 -14.89
C ALA A 773 -8.04 -14.63 -14.09
N GLY A 774 -7.89 -13.70 -13.14
CA GLY A 774 -8.99 -13.14 -12.33
C GLY A 774 -9.40 -13.93 -11.08
N TYR A 775 -8.66 -14.98 -10.73
CA TYR A 775 -8.92 -15.86 -9.59
C TYR A 775 -8.16 -15.42 -8.32
N GLU A 776 -8.33 -14.16 -7.92
CA GLU A 776 -7.59 -13.56 -6.80
C GLU A 776 -7.78 -14.33 -5.46
N LYS A 777 -8.96 -14.89 -5.22
CA LYS A 777 -9.25 -15.71 -4.03
C LYS A 777 -8.38 -16.97 -3.97
N GLN A 778 -8.24 -17.67 -5.10
CA GLN A 778 -7.41 -18.86 -5.22
C GLN A 778 -5.93 -18.50 -5.01
N ALA A 779 -5.46 -17.41 -5.62
CA ALA A 779 -4.11 -16.91 -5.42
C ALA A 779 -3.81 -16.55 -3.95
N ASN A 780 -4.75 -15.90 -3.26
CA ASN A 780 -4.63 -15.57 -1.83
C ASN A 780 -4.57 -16.82 -0.95
N ASN A 781 -5.42 -17.82 -1.21
CA ASN A 781 -5.37 -19.10 -0.50
C ASN A 781 -3.99 -19.77 -0.65
N ILE A 782 -3.44 -19.79 -1.88
CA ILE A 782 -2.12 -20.36 -2.16
C ILE A 782 -1.01 -19.56 -1.48
N LEU A 783 -1.09 -18.23 -1.40
CA LEU A 783 -0.10 -17.41 -0.70
C LEU A 783 -0.13 -17.62 0.83
N ASP A 784 -1.31 -17.72 1.45
CA ASP A 784 -1.40 -18.09 2.86
C ASP A 784 -0.89 -19.54 3.09
N TYR A 785 -1.10 -20.48 2.16
CA TYR A 785 -0.47 -21.81 2.23
C TYR A 785 1.07 -21.75 2.12
N ILE A 786 1.60 -21.02 1.13
CA ILE A 786 3.05 -20.83 0.92
C ILE A 786 3.70 -20.26 2.19
N LYS A 787 3.10 -19.21 2.76
CA LYS A 787 3.50 -18.59 4.03
C LYS A 787 3.50 -19.58 5.19
N ASN A 788 2.40 -20.29 5.39
CA ASN A 788 2.24 -21.16 6.56
C ASN A 788 3.09 -22.45 6.47
N THR A 789 3.53 -22.83 5.26
CA THR A 789 4.27 -24.09 5.01
C THR A 789 5.76 -23.86 4.77
N PHE A 790 6.14 -22.78 4.07
CA PHE A 790 7.49 -22.59 3.53
C PHE A 790 8.24 -21.35 4.08
N LEU A 791 7.63 -20.49 4.90
CA LEU A 791 8.33 -19.31 5.44
C LEU A 791 9.17 -19.67 6.68
N PHE A 792 10.48 -19.78 6.50
CA PHE A 792 11.45 -20.08 7.56
C PHE A 792 12.43 -18.92 7.73
N ASN A 793 12.47 -18.32 8.93
CA ASN A 793 13.40 -17.24 9.30
C ASN A 793 13.44 -16.02 8.34
N GLY A 794 12.37 -15.78 7.57
CA GLY A 794 12.26 -14.69 6.60
C GLY A 794 12.59 -15.07 5.14
N ASP A 795 13.03 -16.30 4.90
CA ASP A 795 13.24 -16.89 3.57
C ASP A 795 12.14 -17.93 3.26
N PHE A 796 11.91 -18.23 1.98
CA PHE A 796 10.96 -19.24 1.53
C PHE A 796 11.71 -20.51 1.11
N LEU A 797 11.52 -21.61 1.85
CA LEU A 797 12.25 -22.88 1.68
C LEU A 797 11.27 -24.05 1.73
N THR A 798 11.51 -25.12 0.98
CA THR A 798 10.76 -26.39 1.12
C THR A 798 10.95 -27.02 2.50
N THR A 799 12.17 -26.96 3.06
CA THR A 799 12.44 -27.25 4.47
C THR A 799 13.49 -26.27 5.01
N ILE A 800 13.65 -26.19 6.33
CA ILE A 800 14.57 -25.23 6.99
C ILE A 800 16.02 -25.25 6.44
N ASP A 801 16.49 -26.39 5.95
CA ASP A 801 17.82 -26.56 5.36
C ASP A 801 17.82 -26.64 3.82
N LYS A 802 16.65 -26.79 3.18
CA LYS A 802 16.53 -27.07 1.74
C LYS A 802 15.62 -26.07 1.02
N LYS A 803 16.22 -25.32 0.10
CA LYS A 803 15.53 -24.28 -0.70
C LYS A 803 14.39 -24.84 -1.55
N SER A 804 14.69 -25.88 -2.32
CA SER A 804 13.78 -26.67 -3.14
C SER A 804 14.44 -28.02 -3.46
N ASP A 805 13.64 -29.01 -3.83
CA ASP A 805 14.04 -30.24 -4.50
C ASP A 805 14.67 -29.98 -5.89
N GLN A 806 14.32 -28.86 -6.54
CA GLN A 806 14.85 -28.48 -7.85
C GLN A 806 16.22 -27.77 -7.69
N PRO A 807 17.28 -28.26 -8.35
CA PRO A 807 18.62 -27.67 -8.23
C PRO A 807 18.69 -26.23 -8.75
N GLU A 808 17.84 -25.85 -9.70
CA GLU A 808 17.76 -24.51 -10.27
C GLU A 808 17.45 -23.45 -9.20
N TYR A 809 16.59 -23.79 -8.22
CA TYR A 809 16.22 -22.86 -7.15
C TYR A 809 17.19 -22.90 -5.96
N ILE A 810 18.08 -23.89 -5.89
CA ILE A 810 19.28 -23.85 -5.02
C ILE A 810 20.34 -22.92 -5.64
N GLU A 811 20.52 -22.96 -6.96
CA GLU A 811 21.46 -22.11 -7.68
C GLU A 811 21.02 -20.63 -7.68
N TYR A 812 19.81 -20.34 -8.16
CA TYR A 812 19.23 -18.99 -8.25
C TYR A 812 18.41 -18.65 -7.00
N TRP A 813 19.09 -18.61 -5.85
CA TRP A 813 18.46 -18.70 -4.51
C TRP A 813 17.29 -17.73 -4.29
N ILE A 814 17.46 -16.44 -4.65
CA ILE A 814 16.45 -15.41 -4.39
C ILE A 814 15.28 -15.40 -5.39
N TYR A 815 15.35 -16.18 -6.47
CA TYR A 815 14.37 -16.16 -7.56
C TYR A 815 12.96 -16.50 -7.06
N THR A 816 12.80 -17.56 -6.26
CA THR A 816 11.48 -17.99 -5.73
C THR A 816 10.84 -16.92 -4.85
N ASN A 817 11.61 -16.24 -3.99
CA ASN A 817 11.14 -15.14 -3.15
C ASN A 817 10.70 -13.93 -3.96
N GLY A 818 11.20 -13.75 -5.18
CA GLY A 818 10.83 -12.62 -6.02
C GLY A 818 9.37 -12.69 -6.49
N TRP A 819 8.87 -13.89 -6.79
CA TRP A 819 7.47 -14.13 -7.15
C TRP A 819 6.50 -14.05 -5.94
N ILE A 820 6.96 -14.37 -4.72
CA ILE A 820 6.14 -14.42 -3.49
C ILE A 820 6.23 -13.10 -2.68
N ILE A 821 7.35 -12.38 -2.83
CA ILE A 821 7.73 -11.10 -2.21
C ILE A 821 8.08 -11.15 -0.70
N ALA A 822 9.38 -10.99 -0.41
CA ALA A 822 9.91 -10.71 0.92
C ALA A 822 10.86 -9.50 0.87
N TYR A 823 10.32 -8.27 0.85
CA TYR A 823 11.04 -7.05 0.45
C TYR A 823 12.41 -6.84 1.14
N ASN A 824 12.47 -6.94 2.48
CA ASN A 824 13.70 -6.76 3.23
C ASN A 824 14.78 -7.79 2.86
N TYR A 825 14.38 -8.99 2.43
CA TYR A 825 15.27 -10.03 1.96
C TYR A 825 15.76 -9.76 0.53
N LEU A 826 14.90 -9.24 -0.36
CA LEU A 826 15.28 -8.88 -1.74
C LEU A 826 16.41 -7.83 -1.80
N ASN A 827 16.35 -6.82 -0.92
CA ASN A 827 17.36 -5.76 -0.90
C ASN A 827 18.75 -6.28 -0.48
N ALA A 828 18.83 -7.34 0.32
CA ALA A 828 20.10 -7.94 0.75
C ALA A 828 20.87 -8.63 -0.39
N TYR A 829 20.20 -8.96 -1.51
CA TYR A 829 20.82 -9.52 -2.71
C TYR A 829 21.30 -8.45 -3.71
N SER A 830 21.08 -7.16 -3.40
CA SER A 830 21.56 -6.03 -4.21
C SER A 830 23.09 -6.00 -4.24
N TYR A 831 23.69 -5.97 -5.43
CA TYR A 831 25.13 -5.80 -5.61
C TYR A 831 25.48 -4.44 -6.24
N ASP A 832 26.70 -3.97 -5.97
CA ASP A 832 27.17 -2.61 -6.32
C ASP A 832 27.29 -2.39 -7.83
N ASN A 833 27.45 -3.47 -8.61
CA ASN A 833 27.52 -3.41 -10.06
C ASN A 833 26.17 -3.16 -10.76
N GLY A 834 25.09 -2.97 -9.99
CA GLY A 834 23.71 -2.83 -10.47
C GLY A 834 22.96 -4.16 -10.61
N GLY A 835 23.69 -5.28 -10.67
CA GLY A 835 23.15 -6.63 -10.68
C GLY A 835 22.81 -7.14 -9.28
N TYR A 836 22.30 -8.37 -9.24
CA TYR A 836 21.92 -9.06 -8.00
C TYR A 836 22.68 -10.38 -7.85
N LEU A 837 22.98 -10.75 -6.60
CA LEU A 837 23.69 -11.98 -6.26
C LEU A 837 22.88 -13.22 -6.69
N THR A 838 23.55 -14.17 -7.34
CA THR A 838 22.92 -15.41 -7.81
C THR A 838 22.63 -16.38 -6.66
N ASN A 839 23.65 -16.67 -5.86
CA ASN A 839 23.62 -17.73 -4.84
C ASN A 839 23.28 -17.18 -3.45
N LYS A 840 23.10 -18.07 -2.47
CA LYS A 840 22.75 -17.73 -1.08
C LYS A 840 23.74 -16.75 -0.44
N ILE A 841 23.23 -15.75 0.27
CA ILE A 841 24.06 -14.89 1.12
C ILE A 841 24.75 -15.76 2.19
N ASN A 842 26.03 -15.48 2.46
CA ASN A 842 26.93 -16.19 3.37
C ASN A 842 27.53 -17.54 2.90
N THR A 843 27.19 -18.09 1.73
CA THR A 843 28.02 -19.16 1.14
C THR A 843 29.23 -18.53 0.44
N ASN A 844 30.39 -18.48 1.14
CA ASN A 844 31.69 -17.97 0.67
C ASN A 844 31.56 -16.87 -0.39
N ASN A 845 31.13 -15.67 0.03
CA ASN A 845 30.53 -14.65 -0.84
C ASN A 845 31.34 -14.32 -2.11
N ASN A 846 31.06 -15.03 -3.20
CA ASN A 846 31.83 -14.95 -4.45
C ASN A 846 31.55 -13.68 -5.27
N GLY A 847 30.55 -12.87 -4.87
CA GLY A 847 30.12 -11.68 -5.62
C GLY A 847 29.64 -11.98 -7.03
N ILE A 848 29.15 -13.21 -7.28
CA ILE A 848 28.63 -13.63 -8.59
C ILE A 848 27.24 -13.06 -8.78
N THR A 849 27.05 -12.38 -9.90
CA THR A 849 25.76 -11.83 -10.34
C THR A 849 25.41 -12.38 -11.72
N ASP A 850 24.12 -12.55 -12.01
CA ASP A 850 23.64 -13.12 -13.28
C ASP A 850 22.48 -12.32 -13.90
N ILE A 851 22.20 -12.57 -15.18
CA ILE A 851 21.17 -11.84 -15.94
C ILE A 851 19.74 -12.24 -15.60
N LEU A 852 19.47 -13.47 -15.14
CA LEU A 852 18.11 -13.94 -14.81
C LEU A 852 17.65 -13.32 -13.48
N THR A 853 18.46 -13.46 -12.43
CA THR A 853 18.19 -12.85 -11.11
C THR A 853 18.13 -11.34 -11.21
N THR A 854 19.02 -10.72 -12.00
CA THR A 854 19.00 -9.27 -12.19
C THR A 854 17.79 -8.80 -12.97
N ALA A 855 17.37 -9.49 -14.04
CA ALA A 855 16.13 -9.14 -14.73
C ALA A 855 14.89 -9.32 -13.84
N HIS A 856 14.85 -10.40 -13.05
CA HIS A 856 13.73 -10.68 -12.14
C HIS A 856 13.61 -9.62 -11.04
N LEU A 857 14.69 -9.39 -10.29
CA LEU A 857 14.68 -8.42 -9.20
C LEU A 857 14.63 -6.97 -9.71
N GLY A 858 15.20 -6.68 -10.89
CA GLY A 858 15.05 -5.40 -11.58
C GLY A 858 13.59 -5.09 -11.93
N LEU A 859 12.86 -6.07 -12.47
CA LEU A 859 11.42 -5.95 -12.76
C LEU A 859 10.61 -5.76 -11.47
N LEU A 860 10.96 -6.43 -10.37
CA LEU A 860 10.30 -6.20 -9.08
C LEU A 860 10.55 -4.81 -8.49
N GLN A 861 11.71 -4.18 -8.76
CA GLN A 861 11.94 -2.79 -8.38
C GLN A 861 11.14 -1.84 -9.30
N LEU A 862 10.96 -2.20 -10.59
CA LEU A 862 10.14 -1.45 -11.54
C LEU A 862 8.66 -1.40 -11.09
N GLU A 863 8.06 -2.54 -10.74
CA GLU A 863 6.66 -2.57 -10.24
C GLU A 863 6.48 -1.83 -8.91
N ARG A 864 7.53 -1.77 -8.09
CA ARG A 864 7.54 -1.01 -6.82
C ARG A 864 7.74 0.49 -7.00
N GLY A 865 7.93 0.98 -8.23
CA GLY A 865 8.27 2.36 -8.50
C GLY A 865 9.71 2.76 -8.14
N ASN A 866 10.57 1.82 -7.75
CA ASN A 866 12.00 2.05 -7.53
C ASN A 866 12.74 2.06 -8.89
N ILE A 867 12.47 3.11 -9.66
CA ILE A 867 12.96 3.27 -11.04
C ILE A 867 14.50 3.35 -11.06
N GLU A 868 15.13 3.95 -10.04
CA GLU A 868 16.59 4.05 -9.98
C GLU A 868 17.27 2.67 -9.87
N ARG A 869 16.78 1.78 -9.00
CA ARG A 869 17.33 0.43 -8.90
C ARG A 869 16.95 -0.45 -10.09
N ALA A 870 15.80 -0.22 -10.71
CA ALA A 870 15.44 -0.86 -11.98
C ALA A 870 16.39 -0.41 -13.13
N ILE A 871 16.72 0.87 -13.23
CA ILE A 871 17.73 1.41 -14.17
C ILE A 871 19.10 0.78 -13.93
N LYS A 872 19.54 0.65 -12.66
CA LYS A 872 20.79 -0.04 -12.30
C LYS A 872 20.80 -1.51 -12.76
N ALA A 873 19.68 -2.21 -12.64
CA ALA A 873 19.51 -3.58 -13.14
C ALA A 873 19.49 -3.64 -14.69
N GLY A 874 18.85 -2.68 -15.37
CA GLY A 874 18.88 -2.57 -16.83
C GLY A 874 20.29 -2.32 -17.36
N ASN A 875 21.01 -1.36 -16.78
CA ASN A 875 22.39 -1.04 -17.12
C ASN A 875 23.35 -2.22 -16.88
N TYR A 876 23.09 -3.06 -15.86
CA TYR A 876 23.83 -4.30 -15.66
C TYR A 876 23.66 -5.26 -16.86
N LEU A 877 22.44 -5.43 -17.40
CA LEU A 877 22.19 -6.30 -18.54
C LEU A 877 22.90 -5.79 -19.80
N LEU A 878 22.83 -4.48 -20.08
CA LEU A 878 23.58 -3.85 -21.17
C LEU A 878 25.09 -4.13 -21.03
N LYS A 879 25.65 -3.88 -19.84
CA LYS A 879 27.06 -4.13 -19.49
C LYS A 879 27.47 -5.61 -19.62
N VAL A 880 26.57 -6.57 -19.37
CA VAL A 880 26.85 -8.01 -19.61
C VAL A 880 26.91 -8.31 -21.11
N PHE A 881 26.06 -7.69 -21.93
CA PHE A 881 26.06 -7.88 -23.38
C PHE A 881 27.25 -7.18 -24.05
N GLU A 882 27.59 -5.96 -23.63
CA GLU A 882 28.78 -5.21 -24.08
C GLU A 882 30.11 -5.95 -23.81
N LYS A 883 30.17 -6.74 -22.74
CA LYS A 883 31.37 -7.47 -22.35
C LYS A 883 31.63 -8.75 -23.14
N GLN A 884 30.70 -9.21 -23.98
CA GLN A 884 30.83 -10.47 -24.72
C GLN A 884 31.91 -10.32 -25.81
N SER A 885 33.08 -10.92 -25.62
CA SER A 885 34.21 -10.78 -26.54
C SER A 885 33.96 -11.46 -27.91
N ASP A 886 33.10 -12.46 -27.95
CA ASP A 886 32.61 -13.13 -29.16
C ASP A 886 31.31 -13.89 -28.86
N LEU A 887 30.28 -13.71 -29.70
CA LEU A 887 28.98 -14.39 -29.60
C LEU A 887 28.88 -15.66 -30.47
N THR A 888 29.96 -16.08 -31.14
CA THR A 888 29.97 -17.25 -32.05
C THR A 888 29.74 -18.57 -31.29
N ASN A 889 30.27 -18.67 -30.06
CA ASN A 889 30.10 -19.85 -29.21
C ASN A 889 28.79 -19.82 -28.40
N GLY A 890 28.37 -18.63 -27.93
CA GLY A 890 27.19 -18.45 -27.10
C GLY A 890 27.21 -17.12 -26.35
N LEU A 891 26.28 -16.96 -25.42
CA LEU A 891 26.15 -15.80 -24.53
C LEU A 891 26.47 -16.23 -23.10
N TYR A 892 27.50 -15.65 -22.49
CA TYR A 892 27.87 -15.89 -21.09
C TYR A 892 26.98 -15.07 -20.14
N LEU A 893 26.45 -15.71 -19.10
CA LEU A 893 25.29 -15.22 -18.35
C LEU A 893 25.62 -14.47 -17.05
N ARG A 894 26.92 -14.42 -16.65
CA ARG A 894 27.35 -14.04 -15.29
C ARG A 894 28.58 -13.15 -15.25
N LEU A 895 28.62 -12.23 -14.30
CA LEU A 895 29.82 -11.52 -13.87
C LEU A 895 30.32 -12.05 -12.52
N ASN A 896 31.63 -12.02 -12.30
CA ASN A 896 32.22 -12.17 -10.97
C ASN A 896 32.24 -10.82 -10.20
N LYS A 897 32.67 -10.85 -8.94
CA LYS A 897 32.85 -9.67 -8.07
C LYS A 897 33.63 -8.51 -8.74
N ASP A 898 34.61 -8.85 -9.58
CA ASP A 898 35.50 -7.91 -10.27
C ASP A 898 34.91 -7.39 -11.59
N ASN A 899 33.63 -7.68 -11.87
CA ASN A 899 32.89 -7.32 -13.08
C ASN A 899 33.42 -7.96 -14.39
N ASN A 900 34.04 -9.13 -14.31
CA ASN A 900 34.48 -9.89 -15.47
C ASN A 900 33.53 -11.05 -15.78
N LEU A 901 33.32 -11.35 -17.07
CA LEU A 901 32.49 -12.48 -17.50
C LEU A 901 33.08 -13.81 -17.02
N ILE A 902 32.24 -14.68 -16.47
CA ILE A 902 32.69 -16.01 -16.01
C ILE A 902 32.62 -17.00 -17.18
N THR A 903 33.76 -17.18 -17.84
CA THR A 903 33.90 -18.07 -19.01
C THR A 903 34.43 -19.47 -18.66
N ASN A 904 34.95 -19.65 -17.44
CA ASN A 904 35.44 -20.92 -16.91
C ASN A 904 34.50 -21.46 -15.83
N TYR A 905 34.00 -22.68 -16.00
CA TYR A 905 33.02 -23.37 -15.15
C TYR A 905 33.09 -24.88 -15.43
N SER A 906 32.56 -25.72 -14.52
CA SER A 906 32.43 -27.17 -14.78
C SER A 906 31.41 -27.43 -15.89
N SER A 907 31.63 -28.47 -16.71
CA SER A 907 30.70 -28.88 -17.77
C SER A 907 29.27 -29.10 -17.26
N GLU A 908 29.15 -29.69 -16.08
CA GLU A 908 27.89 -29.92 -15.33
C GLU A 908 27.10 -28.63 -15.07
N MET A 909 27.77 -27.50 -14.86
CA MET A 909 27.14 -26.19 -14.63
C MET A 909 26.94 -25.38 -15.91
N SER A 910 27.23 -25.92 -17.10
CA SER A 910 27.17 -25.13 -18.34
C SER A 910 25.81 -24.49 -18.60
N TRP A 911 24.71 -25.12 -18.20
CA TRP A 911 23.33 -24.62 -18.34
C TRP A 911 23.07 -23.29 -17.59
N ALA A 912 23.86 -23.03 -16.54
CA ALA A 912 23.73 -21.89 -15.65
C ALA A 912 24.70 -20.73 -15.99
N TYR A 913 25.71 -20.98 -16.84
CA TYR A 913 26.78 -20.03 -17.17
C TYR A 913 26.80 -19.57 -18.63
N ILE A 914 26.24 -20.34 -19.57
CA ILE A 914 26.19 -20.00 -21.00
C ILE A 914 24.87 -20.46 -21.64
N VAL A 915 24.32 -19.66 -22.56
CA VAL A 915 23.42 -20.19 -23.61
C VAL A 915 24.25 -20.39 -24.87
N ARG A 916 24.50 -21.65 -25.24
CA ARG A 916 25.37 -22.01 -26.37
C ARG A 916 24.62 -21.79 -27.68
N LYS A 917 25.28 -21.16 -28.65
CA LYS A 917 24.62 -20.70 -29.87
C LYS A 917 24.13 -21.88 -30.73
N ASN A 918 25.00 -22.85 -30.97
CA ASN A 918 24.77 -23.88 -32.00
C ASN A 918 24.13 -25.16 -31.45
N GLU A 919 24.02 -25.31 -30.13
CA GLU A 919 23.51 -26.51 -29.47
C GLU A 919 21.98 -26.44 -29.23
N PRO A 920 21.28 -27.59 -29.25
CA PRO A 920 19.84 -27.66 -29.00
C PRO A 920 19.51 -27.49 -27.50
N GLN A 921 18.21 -27.39 -27.20
CA GLN A 921 17.64 -27.52 -25.84
C GLN A 921 18.28 -26.64 -24.75
N GLN A 922 18.76 -25.45 -25.10
CA GLN A 922 19.35 -24.51 -24.14
C GLN A 922 18.28 -23.80 -23.30
N ALA A 923 18.70 -23.20 -22.19
CA ALA A 923 17.88 -22.38 -21.30
C ALA A 923 17.49 -21.02 -21.92
N TYR A 924 16.73 -21.02 -23.02
CA TYR A 924 16.38 -19.80 -23.78
C TYR A 924 15.60 -18.75 -22.95
N PHE A 925 14.98 -19.14 -21.83
CA PHE A 925 14.40 -18.21 -20.86
C PHE A 925 15.42 -17.24 -20.25
N MET A 926 16.70 -17.62 -20.18
CA MET A 926 17.82 -16.75 -19.77
C MET A 926 17.99 -15.54 -20.69
N ILE A 927 17.54 -15.63 -21.95
CA ILE A 927 17.56 -14.53 -22.91
C ILE A 927 16.20 -13.82 -22.93
N GLY A 928 15.11 -14.58 -22.97
CA GLY A 928 13.75 -14.04 -23.04
C GLY A 928 13.41 -13.10 -21.87
N TYR A 929 13.80 -13.45 -20.64
CA TYR A 929 13.42 -12.67 -19.47
C TYR A 929 14.13 -11.29 -19.36
N PRO A 930 15.45 -11.18 -19.61
CA PRO A 930 16.12 -9.89 -19.84
C PRO A 930 15.48 -9.04 -20.93
N ILE A 931 15.11 -9.61 -22.08
CA ILE A 931 14.44 -8.84 -23.16
C ILE A 931 13.13 -8.23 -22.65
N GLY A 932 12.27 -9.03 -22.01
CA GLY A 932 10.98 -8.55 -21.52
C GLY A 932 11.12 -7.46 -20.46
N PHE A 933 12.02 -7.64 -19.49
CA PHE A 933 12.32 -6.59 -18.50
C PHE A 933 12.88 -5.32 -19.15
N LEU A 934 13.80 -5.42 -20.11
CA LEU A 934 14.35 -4.25 -20.80
C LEU A 934 13.30 -3.49 -21.63
N VAL A 935 12.33 -4.18 -22.26
CA VAL A 935 11.21 -3.51 -22.94
C VAL A 935 10.27 -2.81 -21.95
N LEU A 936 9.93 -3.44 -20.81
CA LEU A 936 9.09 -2.81 -19.78
C LEU A 936 9.80 -1.62 -19.11
N LEU A 937 11.12 -1.72 -18.89
CA LEU A 937 11.95 -0.62 -18.42
C LEU A 937 11.98 0.54 -19.44
N TYR A 938 12.04 0.25 -20.74
CA TYR A 938 11.84 1.24 -21.79
C TYR A 938 10.43 1.86 -21.76
N GLU A 939 9.35 1.08 -21.60
CA GLU A 939 7.98 1.64 -21.49
C GLU A 939 7.86 2.64 -20.32
N LYS A 940 8.59 2.41 -19.23
CA LYS A 940 8.55 3.26 -18.02
C LYS A 940 9.51 4.45 -18.04
N THR A 941 10.64 4.36 -18.76
CA THR A 941 11.71 5.38 -18.77
C THR A 941 11.81 6.16 -20.09
N ILE A 942 11.29 5.61 -21.18
CA ILE A 942 11.44 6.06 -22.58
C ILE A 942 12.90 6.04 -23.07
N ASP A 943 13.86 5.52 -22.29
CA ASP A 943 15.25 5.39 -22.72
C ASP A 943 15.40 4.25 -23.73
N LYS A 944 15.67 4.63 -24.99
CA LYS A 944 15.89 3.73 -26.12
C LYS A 944 17.11 2.82 -25.96
N ASN A 945 18.04 3.11 -25.04
CA ASN A 945 19.14 2.20 -24.72
C ASN A 945 18.63 0.83 -24.28
N PHE A 946 17.58 0.78 -23.45
CA PHE A 946 17.00 -0.48 -23.00
C PHE A 946 16.25 -1.21 -24.13
N LEU A 947 15.52 -0.48 -24.98
CA LEU A 947 14.86 -1.05 -26.16
C LEU A 947 15.88 -1.61 -27.18
N ASN A 948 17.00 -0.91 -27.38
CA ASN A 948 18.08 -1.38 -28.26
C ASN A 948 18.74 -2.63 -27.67
N GLY A 949 19.11 -2.64 -26.39
CA GLY A 949 19.62 -3.83 -25.72
C GLY A 949 18.66 -5.02 -25.79
N ALA A 950 17.36 -4.81 -25.62
CA ALA A 950 16.33 -5.83 -25.81
C ALA A 950 16.34 -6.40 -27.24
N LYS A 951 16.57 -5.56 -28.26
CA LYS A 951 16.75 -5.99 -29.65
C LYS A 951 18.07 -6.72 -29.86
N ASP A 952 19.16 -6.36 -29.18
CA ASP A 952 20.45 -7.04 -29.30
C ASP A 952 20.43 -8.45 -28.68
N TYR A 953 19.84 -8.60 -27.49
CA TYR A 953 19.55 -9.92 -26.90
C TYR A 953 18.63 -10.76 -27.84
N MET A 954 17.62 -10.15 -28.46
CA MET A 954 16.75 -10.83 -29.44
C MET A 954 17.51 -11.19 -30.73
N ASN A 955 18.39 -10.32 -31.22
CA ASN A 955 19.23 -10.58 -32.39
C ASN A 955 20.17 -11.76 -32.13
N PHE A 956 20.77 -11.85 -30.94
CA PHE A 956 21.53 -13.04 -30.54
C PHE A 956 20.65 -14.30 -30.54
N ALA A 957 19.49 -14.27 -29.87
CA ALA A 957 18.56 -15.41 -29.77
C ALA A 957 18.15 -15.95 -31.15
N LEU A 958 17.88 -15.06 -32.11
CA LEU A 958 17.50 -15.43 -33.48
C LEU A 958 18.67 -15.97 -34.33
N THR A 959 19.90 -16.02 -33.79
CA THR A 959 21.04 -16.73 -34.38
C THR A 959 21.37 -18.05 -33.68
N CYS A 960 20.63 -18.43 -32.63
CA CYS A 960 20.79 -19.71 -31.97
C CYS A 960 20.16 -20.87 -32.76
N ASN A 961 20.45 -22.10 -32.33
CA ASN A 961 19.88 -23.34 -32.82
C ASN A 961 18.34 -23.28 -32.96
N GLU A 962 17.78 -23.92 -33.99
CA GLU A 962 16.35 -23.89 -34.32
C GLU A 962 15.42 -24.33 -33.18
N HIS A 963 15.93 -25.05 -32.17
CA HIS A 963 15.22 -25.37 -30.95
C HIS A 963 14.71 -24.14 -30.17
N ILE A 964 15.15 -22.91 -30.48
CA ILE A 964 14.47 -21.69 -30.00
C ILE A 964 12.97 -21.67 -30.35
N TYR A 965 12.55 -22.28 -31.46
CA TYR A 965 11.16 -22.32 -31.89
C TYR A 965 10.35 -23.50 -31.35
N SER A 966 10.99 -24.50 -30.73
CA SER A 966 10.35 -25.75 -30.30
C SER A 966 10.61 -26.17 -28.86
N SER A 967 11.60 -25.61 -28.18
CA SER A 967 11.89 -25.91 -26.77
C SER A 967 10.80 -25.38 -25.84
N ASN A 968 10.40 -26.19 -24.86
CA ASN A 968 9.53 -25.74 -23.77
C ASN A 968 10.14 -24.56 -22.97
N MET A 969 11.47 -24.43 -22.96
CA MET A 969 12.21 -23.33 -22.33
C MET A 969 12.05 -21.98 -23.04
N SER A 970 11.48 -21.94 -24.25
CA SER A 970 11.29 -20.69 -25.02
C SER A 970 10.07 -19.85 -24.61
N HIS A 971 9.27 -20.28 -23.64
CA HIS A 971 8.03 -19.58 -23.27
C HIS A 971 8.25 -18.09 -22.87
N LYS A 972 9.32 -17.76 -22.14
CA LYS A 972 9.66 -16.36 -21.81
C LYS A 972 10.13 -15.56 -23.04
N LEU A 973 10.75 -16.24 -24.01
CA LEU A 973 11.19 -15.63 -25.26
C LEU A 973 9.99 -15.32 -26.17
N ALA A 974 8.95 -16.15 -26.18
CA ALA A 974 7.69 -15.87 -26.87
C ALA A 974 6.98 -14.63 -26.29
N TRP A 975 6.88 -14.53 -24.96
CA TRP A 975 6.34 -13.35 -24.27
C TRP A 975 7.15 -12.08 -24.58
N ALA A 976 8.48 -12.14 -24.47
CA ALA A 976 9.34 -11.01 -24.79
C ALA A 976 9.31 -10.62 -26.28
N THR A 977 9.03 -11.58 -27.18
CA THR A 977 8.76 -11.29 -28.59
C THR A 977 7.44 -10.55 -28.79
N ALA A 978 6.40 -10.85 -27.99
CA ALA A 978 5.15 -10.08 -27.98
C ALA A 978 5.37 -8.64 -27.49
N LEU A 979 6.20 -8.45 -26.45
CA LEU A 979 6.61 -7.12 -26.00
C LEU A 979 7.37 -6.35 -27.10
N LEU A 980 8.30 -6.97 -27.83
CA LEU A 980 8.96 -6.32 -28.97
C LEU A 980 8.01 -6.05 -30.16
N TYR A 981 7.03 -6.92 -30.41
CA TYR A 981 5.97 -6.72 -31.41
C TYR A 981 5.14 -5.45 -31.17
N LYS A 982 4.98 -5.04 -29.90
CA LYS A 982 4.32 -3.78 -29.50
C LYS A 982 5.11 -2.53 -29.92
N HIS A 983 6.45 -2.63 -29.99
CA HIS A 983 7.38 -1.48 -30.10
C HIS A 983 8.27 -1.43 -31.35
N ASP A 984 8.16 -2.40 -32.26
CA ASP A 984 8.90 -2.39 -33.53
C ASP A 984 7.97 -2.69 -34.72
N ASP A 985 7.44 -1.64 -35.34
CA ASP A 985 6.62 -1.76 -36.55
C ASP A 985 7.39 -2.28 -37.78
N THR A 986 8.72 -2.19 -37.80
CA THR A 986 9.56 -2.66 -38.93
C THR A 986 9.73 -4.17 -38.93
N LEU A 987 9.78 -4.79 -37.75
CA LEU A 987 9.93 -6.24 -37.56
C LEU A 987 8.63 -6.94 -37.11
N LYS A 988 7.53 -6.20 -37.00
CA LYS A 988 6.23 -6.67 -36.48
C LYS A 988 5.71 -7.98 -37.09
N GLU A 989 5.94 -8.20 -38.38
CA GLU A 989 5.52 -9.43 -39.08
C GLU A 989 6.46 -10.61 -38.80
N LYS A 990 7.76 -10.34 -38.71
CA LYS A 990 8.77 -11.31 -38.27
C LYS A 990 8.47 -11.75 -36.82
N TYR A 991 8.22 -10.80 -35.92
CA TYR A 991 7.90 -11.07 -34.53
C TYR A 991 6.57 -11.84 -34.38
N LEU A 992 5.51 -11.50 -35.13
CA LEU A 992 4.26 -12.28 -35.10
C LEU A 992 4.48 -13.75 -35.50
N SER A 993 5.27 -14.01 -36.56
CA SER A 993 5.59 -15.39 -36.98
C SER A 993 6.48 -16.12 -35.96
N ILE A 994 7.36 -15.42 -35.24
CA ILE A 994 8.18 -16.01 -34.16
C ILE A 994 7.28 -16.42 -32.98
N ILE A 995 6.37 -15.54 -32.53
CA ILE A 995 5.41 -15.83 -31.44
C ILE A 995 4.56 -17.04 -31.81
N GLU A 996 3.97 -17.03 -33.00
CA GLU A 996 3.13 -18.14 -33.52
C GLU A 996 3.89 -19.47 -33.51
N LYS A 997 5.12 -19.52 -34.04
CA LYS A 997 5.92 -20.76 -34.07
C LYS A 997 6.21 -21.30 -32.67
N MET A 998 6.73 -20.44 -31.78
CA MET A 998 7.06 -20.83 -30.41
C MET A 998 5.82 -21.32 -29.64
N THR A 999 4.72 -20.57 -29.73
CA THR A 999 3.51 -20.88 -28.95
C THR A 999 2.72 -22.05 -29.52
N ASN A 1000 2.65 -22.24 -30.83
CA ASN A 1000 2.04 -23.44 -31.42
C ASN A 1000 2.86 -24.70 -31.06
N SER A 1001 4.20 -24.61 -30.99
CA SER A 1001 5.01 -25.74 -30.53
C SER A 1001 4.79 -26.04 -29.03
N LEU A 1002 4.62 -25.02 -28.19
CA LEU A 1002 4.24 -25.20 -26.78
C LEU A 1002 2.84 -25.82 -26.64
N ILE A 1003 1.85 -25.36 -27.40
CA ILE A 1003 0.48 -25.94 -27.40
C ILE A 1003 0.52 -27.43 -27.80
N ASN A 1004 1.36 -27.79 -28.78
CA ASN A 1004 1.54 -29.19 -29.20
C ASN A 1004 2.30 -30.06 -28.17
N GLN A 1005 2.92 -29.47 -27.16
CA GLN A 1005 3.57 -30.17 -26.03
C GLN A 1005 2.68 -30.23 -24.77
N GLN A 1006 1.52 -29.58 -24.79
CA GLN A 1006 0.53 -29.63 -23.71
C GLN A 1006 -0.14 -31.02 -23.68
N SER A 1007 -0.16 -31.68 -22.53
CA SER A 1007 -0.84 -32.98 -22.38
C SER A 1007 -2.36 -32.87 -22.53
N GLU A 1008 -3.02 -34.02 -22.71
CA GLU A 1008 -4.49 -34.11 -22.73
C GLU A 1008 -5.12 -33.56 -21.45
N GLN A 1009 -4.46 -33.77 -20.30
CA GLN A 1009 -4.85 -33.26 -18.97
C GLN A 1009 -4.69 -31.73 -18.83
N GLY A 1010 -4.04 -31.05 -19.79
CA GLY A 1010 -3.86 -29.60 -19.79
C GLY A 1010 -2.52 -29.11 -19.24
N ILE A 1011 -1.78 -29.92 -18.50
CA ILE A 1011 -0.44 -29.57 -17.98
C ILE A 1011 0.69 -29.94 -18.94
N PHE A 1012 1.86 -29.36 -18.74
CA PHE A 1012 3.10 -29.75 -19.42
C PHE A 1012 3.74 -30.96 -18.71
N PRO A 1013 4.28 -31.95 -19.44
CA PRO A 1013 4.84 -33.16 -18.84
C PRO A 1013 6.14 -32.89 -18.06
N GLY A 1014 6.33 -33.59 -16.95
CA GLY A 1014 7.49 -33.46 -16.07
C GLY A 1014 7.39 -34.33 -14.81
N SER A 1015 8.26 -34.08 -13.82
CA SER A 1015 7.99 -34.50 -12.44
C SER A 1015 6.88 -33.62 -11.85
N ILE A 1016 6.30 -33.96 -10.69
CA ILE A 1016 5.27 -33.11 -10.06
C ILE A 1016 5.78 -31.66 -9.88
N ASN A 1017 7.02 -31.50 -9.43
CA ASN A 1017 7.67 -30.21 -9.21
C ASN A 1017 7.89 -29.43 -10.52
N SER A 1018 8.40 -30.06 -11.60
CA SER A 1018 8.64 -29.33 -12.86
C SER A 1018 7.37 -29.13 -13.69
N SER A 1019 6.41 -30.07 -13.62
CA SER A 1019 5.14 -29.97 -14.32
C SER A 1019 4.29 -28.82 -13.78
N TYR A 1020 4.18 -28.67 -12.46
CA TYR A 1020 3.45 -27.54 -11.85
C TYR A 1020 4.15 -26.21 -12.14
N ASP A 1021 5.46 -26.15 -11.89
CA ASP A 1021 6.29 -24.95 -12.10
C ASP A 1021 6.21 -24.42 -13.55
N GLN A 1022 6.40 -25.30 -14.54
CA GLN A 1022 6.33 -24.91 -15.96
C GLN A 1022 4.90 -24.59 -16.40
N SER A 1023 3.89 -25.35 -15.95
CA SER A 1023 2.51 -25.13 -16.39
C SER A 1023 1.95 -23.80 -15.89
N ALA A 1024 2.15 -23.48 -14.61
CA ALA A 1024 1.74 -22.19 -14.05
C ALA A 1024 2.44 -21.02 -14.75
N GLU A 1025 3.73 -21.17 -15.05
CA GLU A 1025 4.52 -20.17 -15.77
C GLU A 1025 4.03 -19.96 -17.22
N ILE A 1026 3.82 -21.05 -17.99
CA ILE A 1026 3.38 -20.96 -19.38
C ILE A 1026 1.95 -20.43 -19.49
N ALA A 1027 1.05 -20.81 -18.58
CA ALA A 1027 -0.30 -20.25 -18.52
C ALA A 1027 -0.27 -18.73 -18.29
N PHE A 1028 0.58 -18.24 -17.38
CA PHE A 1028 0.74 -16.81 -17.14
C PHE A 1028 1.24 -16.07 -18.40
N TRP A 1029 2.28 -16.57 -19.07
CA TRP A 1029 2.80 -15.95 -20.29
C TRP A 1029 1.83 -16.01 -21.47
N PHE A 1030 1.02 -17.06 -21.60
CA PHE A 1030 -0.01 -17.14 -22.62
C PHE A 1030 -1.09 -16.06 -22.42
N LEU A 1031 -1.50 -15.77 -21.19
CA LEU A 1031 -2.44 -14.69 -20.89
C LEU A 1031 -1.84 -13.31 -21.19
N GLU A 1032 -0.56 -13.09 -20.90
CA GLU A 1032 0.15 -11.85 -21.27
C GLU A 1032 0.26 -11.67 -22.79
N ILE A 1033 0.62 -12.73 -23.53
CA ILE A 1033 0.67 -12.67 -25.01
C ILE A 1033 -0.72 -12.38 -25.59
N VAL A 1034 -1.78 -12.99 -25.04
CA VAL A 1034 -3.18 -12.69 -25.42
C VAL A 1034 -3.53 -11.23 -25.17
N HIS A 1035 -3.14 -10.66 -24.02
CA HIS A 1035 -3.37 -9.26 -23.70
C HIS A 1035 -2.69 -8.34 -24.73
N ILE A 1036 -1.41 -8.58 -25.03
CA ILE A 1036 -0.62 -7.77 -25.97
C ILE A 1036 -1.15 -7.89 -27.41
N LEU A 1037 -1.54 -9.09 -27.85
CA LEU A 1037 -2.11 -9.32 -29.19
C LEU A 1037 -3.51 -8.72 -29.37
N ASN A 1038 -4.28 -8.56 -28.30
CA ASN A 1038 -5.59 -7.91 -28.32
C ASN A 1038 -5.51 -6.37 -28.26
N GLU A 1039 -4.38 -5.80 -27.81
CA GLU A 1039 -4.16 -4.36 -27.79
C GLU A 1039 -3.81 -3.75 -29.16
N GLN A 1040 -3.43 -4.55 -30.17
CA GLN A 1040 -2.76 -4.10 -31.41
C GLN A 1040 -3.64 -4.18 -32.67
#